data_AF-A0A316F1K4-F1
#
_entry.id   AF-A0A316F1K4-F1
#
_cell.length_a   1.000
_cell.length_b   1.000
_cell.length_c   1.000
_cell.angle_alpha   90.00
_cell.angle_beta   90.00
_cell.angle_gamma   90.00
#
_symmetry.space_group_name_H-M   'P 1'
#
loop_
_entity.id
_entity.type
_entity.pdbx_description
1 polymer ?
#
loop_
_entity_poly.entity_id
_entity_poly.type
_entity_poly.pdbx_seq_one_letter_code
_entity_poly.pdbx_strand_id
1 'polypeptide(L)'
;MPYIKGGGEAQLDSLRSLLLDARRDGGDPAVVQAADRTRPRGFLERGGRGRWRVTEAGESWLETADNAFLIGVFHSEIRFLGELLEQLSAGELTHTQLMDIARTEYDLSWGSPDQVRRRTTWLRAGGFVELRFDNYLLITGDGRDLLGRLENRPPNSLSAEPERARTVPEIPAGAPEITAFLGSLDEEALRCRRRLIGYFPGGSSGPETMRRLVAAAAPSVSRDEWVALCGERFAIGETSALQSLASFRGVGLVKRTGPDSDAVTPLAQAWLDSGTDLDVIRILHGNIRFFGEILAFLDTTGSSAELASKALEFDIPPPDLQRRIGLLLATGLIEEAGVRRYRLTPLGQAMVRELPLEPDGGPVSPPAAATPAAGDQRAVEAPSPDALETELRVAARAATDFTRLERAIASAFSVLGFQVEHLGGQGRTDVRAVAPLPGADRFVVIADAKASARGQVAPFDVVTLREHKEQHGADFVVAIGESFTDRKNIERARSEGVGLLSVEVLCTAVRLAREGVIGAADLRSLLSGTGLIDGTALQQAAGARRRTFKIVKLVLATLAAEAVGDDEVTKGSLAPSDIYIELRNQDGAPSLQEIEMVLGLLASPLIATVAGVSGKYVLTEHVTIASARMAFLGALVAGAAVTELS
;
A
#
# COMPACT_ATOMS: atom_id res chain seq x y z
N MET A 1 -0.35 -5.67 26.82
CA MET A 1 0.51 -5.93 28.00
C MET A 1 1.96 -5.65 27.64
N PRO A 2 2.69 -4.94 28.52
CA PRO A 2 4.13 -4.75 28.38
C PRO A 2 4.85 -6.08 28.26
N TYR A 3 5.84 -6.16 27.36
CA TYR A 3 6.72 -7.33 27.23
C TYR A 3 8.10 -6.96 27.75
N ILE A 4 8.47 -7.51 28.91
CA ILE A 4 9.74 -7.22 29.58
C ILE A 4 10.64 -8.46 29.52
N LYS A 5 11.91 -8.26 29.12
CA LYS A 5 12.94 -9.32 29.08
C LYS A 5 13.12 -9.91 30.49
N GLY A 6 13.15 -11.23 30.59
CA GLY A 6 13.24 -11.96 31.86
C GLY A 6 12.23 -13.10 31.93
N GLY A 7 10.97 -12.84 31.51
CA GLY A 7 9.89 -13.84 31.38
C GLY A 7 9.43 -14.47 32.71
N GLY A 8 8.12 -14.61 32.91
CA GLY A 8 7.58 -15.26 34.12
C GLY A 8 7.54 -14.33 35.35
N GLU A 9 7.89 -14.85 36.52
CA GLU A 9 7.78 -14.14 37.82
C GLU A 9 8.67 -12.90 37.92
N ALA A 10 9.79 -12.85 37.17
CA ALA A 10 10.74 -11.73 37.20
C ALA A 10 10.23 -10.45 36.51
N GLN A 11 9.03 -10.43 35.93
CA GLN A 11 8.51 -9.27 35.21
C GLN A 11 8.22 -8.08 36.13
N LEU A 12 7.82 -8.32 37.38
CA LEU A 12 7.63 -7.25 38.36
C LEU A 12 8.96 -6.56 38.68
N ASP A 13 9.99 -7.33 39.02
CA ASP A 13 11.32 -6.79 39.32
C ASP A 13 11.94 -6.08 38.13
N SER A 14 11.73 -6.62 36.93
CA SER A 14 12.25 -6.01 35.70
C SER A 14 11.56 -4.68 35.38
N LEU A 15 10.25 -4.56 35.61
CA LEU A 15 9.55 -3.27 35.50
C LEU A 15 10.05 -2.29 36.55
N ARG A 16 10.19 -2.74 37.80
CA ARG A 16 10.70 -1.91 38.89
C ARG A 16 12.09 -1.37 38.58
N SER A 17 13.00 -2.20 38.07
CA SER A 17 14.33 -1.77 37.64
C SER A 17 14.24 -0.70 36.54
N LEU A 18 13.40 -0.92 35.53
CA LEU A 18 13.21 0.04 34.45
C LEU A 18 12.70 1.40 34.95
N LEU A 19 11.73 1.40 35.87
CA LEU A 19 11.20 2.64 36.44
C LEU A 19 12.25 3.35 37.31
N LEU A 20 13.04 2.62 38.10
CA LEU A 20 14.14 3.19 38.89
C LEU A 20 15.23 3.80 38.01
N ASP A 21 15.57 3.14 36.90
CA ASP A 21 16.55 3.65 35.93
C ASP A 21 16.00 4.89 35.21
N ALA A 22 14.72 4.89 34.82
CA ALA A 22 14.06 6.05 34.23
C ALA A 22 13.94 7.24 35.20
N ARG A 23 13.74 6.97 36.50
CA ARG A 23 13.74 7.98 37.56
C ARG A 23 15.11 8.64 37.72
N ARG A 24 16.19 7.87 37.53
CA ARG A 24 17.57 8.36 37.65
C ARG A 24 18.04 9.10 36.40
N ASP A 25 17.90 8.50 35.22
CA ASP A 25 18.24 9.10 33.93
C ASP A 25 17.41 8.50 32.79
N GLY A 26 16.18 8.99 32.63
CA GLY A 26 15.31 8.61 31.52
C GLY A 26 15.78 9.04 30.12
N GLY A 27 16.94 9.72 30.02
CA GLY A 27 17.61 10.00 28.75
C GLY A 27 18.68 8.99 28.35
N ASP A 28 19.02 8.04 29.24
CA ASP A 28 19.97 6.98 28.93
C ASP A 28 19.47 6.16 27.73
N PRO A 29 20.29 5.94 26.68
CA PRO A 29 19.90 5.17 25.50
C PRO A 29 19.35 3.77 25.81
N ALA A 30 19.85 3.10 26.85
CA ALA A 30 19.37 1.79 27.27
C ALA A 30 17.97 1.89 27.89
N VAL A 31 17.70 2.92 28.70
CA VAL A 31 16.38 3.19 29.29
C VAL A 31 15.39 3.60 28.22
N VAL A 32 15.77 4.49 27.30
CA VAL A 32 14.93 4.91 26.17
C VAL A 32 14.58 3.72 25.30
N GLN A 33 15.57 2.91 24.93
CA GLN A 33 15.35 1.70 24.14
C GLN A 33 14.47 0.67 24.88
N ALA A 34 14.66 0.50 26.20
CA ALA A 34 13.86 -0.41 27.01
C ALA A 34 12.41 0.10 27.12
N ALA A 35 12.19 1.37 27.44
CA ALA A 35 10.86 1.97 27.54
C ALA A 35 10.11 1.98 26.21
N ASP A 36 10.79 2.26 25.09
CA ASP A 36 10.20 2.21 23.75
C ASP A 36 9.78 0.79 23.34
N ARG A 37 10.54 -0.23 23.77
CA ARG A 37 10.25 -1.65 23.51
C ARG A 37 9.16 -2.22 24.42
N THR A 38 9.18 -1.85 25.69
CA THR A 38 8.28 -2.42 26.72
C THR A 38 6.96 -1.67 26.81
N ARG A 39 6.97 -0.36 26.54
CA ARG A 39 5.82 0.57 26.63
C ARG A 39 4.98 0.33 27.88
N PRO A 40 5.51 0.59 29.08
CA PRO A 40 4.81 0.33 30.33
C PRO A 40 3.69 1.38 30.52
N ARG A 41 2.55 1.10 29.87
CA ARG A 41 1.33 1.92 29.87
C ARG A 41 0.99 2.37 31.29
N GLY A 42 0.76 3.67 31.47
CA GLY A 42 0.41 4.27 32.76
C GLY A 42 1.58 4.56 33.70
N PHE A 43 2.77 3.95 33.51
CA PHE A 43 3.90 4.07 34.44
C PHE A 43 5.07 4.93 33.94
N LEU A 44 5.22 5.10 32.63
CA LEU A 44 6.18 6.00 32.01
C LEU A 44 5.48 6.93 31.00
N GLU A 45 5.92 8.19 30.96
CA GLU A 45 5.50 9.19 29.98
C GLU A 45 6.71 9.81 29.27
N ARG A 46 6.51 10.31 28.04
CA ARG A 46 7.57 11.00 27.30
C ARG A 46 7.67 12.46 27.74
N GLY A 47 8.81 12.84 28.27
CA GLY A 47 9.20 14.22 28.53
C GLY A 47 9.84 14.90 27.30
N GLY A 48 10.09 16.21 27.41
CA GLY A 48 10.76 16.99 26.37
C GLY A 48 12.16 16.46 26.03
N ARG A 49 12.55 16.54 24.74
CA ARG A 49 13.81 16.03 24.16
C ARG A 49 13.96 14.49 24.14
N GLY A 50 12.86 13.73 24.13
CA GLY A 50 12.89 12.28 23.95
C GLY A 50 13.32 11.48 25.19
N ARG A 51 13.24 12.10 26.37
CA ARG A 51 13.51 11.45 27.66
C ARG A 51 12.23 10.83 28.21
N TRP A 52 12.35 9.72 28.93
CA TRP A 52 11.24 9.14 29.68
C TRP A 52 11.19 9.69 31.11
N ARG A 53 9.98 9.83 31.65
CA ARG A 53 9.74 10.19 33.05
C ARG A 53 8.78 9.19 33.66
N VAL A 54 8.99 8.89 34.94
CA VAL A 54 8.07 8.07 35.74
C VAL A 54 6.82 8.91 36.04
N THR A 55 5.65 8.34 35.80
CA THR A 55 4.36 8.99 36.10
C THR A 55 4.08 8.95 37.60
N GLU A 56 3.06 9.67 38.06
CA GLU A 56 2.60 9.59 39.45
C GLU A 56 2.19 8.16 39.86
N ALA A 57 1.55 7.40 38.97
CA ALA A 57 1.25 5.99 39.17
C ALA A 57 2.53 5.13 39.24
N GLY A 58 3.55 5.47 38.46
CA GLY A 58 4.90 4.89 38.54
C GLY A 58 5.56 5.08 39.89
N GLU A 59 5.58 6.30 40.40
CA GLU A 59 6.16 6.58 41.72
C GLU A 59 5.34 5.90 42.83
N SER A 60 4.01 5.96 42.76
CA SER A 60 3.13 5.32 43.74
C SER A 60 3.36 3.81 43.82
N TRP A 61 3.56 3.13 42.69
CA TRP A 61 3.86 1.70 42.68
C TRP A 61 5.30 1.38 43.13
N LEU A 62 6.27 2.23 42.79
CA LEU A 62 7.65 2.10 43.28
C LEU A 62 7.72 2.19 44.82
N GLU A 63 6.88 3.02 45.43
CA GLU A 63 6.83 3.20 46.88
C GLU A 63 6.05 2.09 47.60
N THR A 64 4.88 1.72 47.08
CA THR A 64 3.96 0.79 47.76
C THR A 64 4.25 -0.67 47.48
N ALA A 65 4.89 -0.98 46.35
CA ALA A 65 5.02 -2.34 45.83
C ALA A 65 3.67 -3.08 45.66
N ASP A 66 2.55 -2.36 45.56
CA ASP A 66 1.22 -2.95 45.50
C ASP A 66 0.92 -3.53 44.10
N ASN A 67 0.94 -4.85 44.00
CA ASN A 67 0.64 -5.55 42.74
C ASN A 67 -0.83 -5.39 42.31
N ALA A 68 -1.76 -5.19 43.23
CA ALA A 68 -3.18 -4.99 42.91
C ALA A 68 -3.36 -3.62 42.25
N PHE A 69 -2.70 -2.59 42.80
CA PHE A 69 -2.61 -1.28 42.17
C PHE A 69 -1.99 -1.36 40.76
N LEU A 70 -0.88 -2.09 40.61
CA LEU A 70 -0.24 -2.28 39.31
C LEU A 70 -1.22 -2.86 38.27
N ILE A 71 -1.88 -3.96 38.60
CA ILE A 71 -2.82 -4.60 37.68
C ILE A 71 -4.03 -3.69 37.43
N GLY A 72 -4.48 -2.91 38.40
CA GLY A 72 -5.51 -1.88 38.21
C GLY A 72 -5.13 -0.83 37.16
N VAL A 73 -3.92 -0.30 37.21
CA VAL A 73 -3.40 0.65 36.20
C VAL A 73 -3.30 -0.01 34.82
N PHE A 74 -2.89 -1.28 34.74
CA PHE A 74 -2.93 -1.99 33.46
C PHE A 74 -4.36 -2.23 32.97
N HIS A 75 -5.30 -2.54 33.85
CA HIS A 75 -6.70 -2.77 33.49
C HIS A 75 -7.35 -1.51 32.93
N SER A 76 -7.03 -0.33 33.47
CA SER A 76 -7.57 0.94 32.94
C SER A 76 -7.09 1.25 31.52
N GLU A 77 -5.93 0.72 31.12
CA GLU A 77 -5.29 0.99 29.83
C GLU A 77 -5.41 -0.18 28.82
N ILE A 78 -5.73 -1.39 29.29
CA ILE A 78 -5.61 -2.63 28.52
C ILE A 78 -6.85 -3.49 28.69
N ARG A 79 -7.59 -3.69 27.60
CA ARG A 79 -8.76 -4.59 27.56
C ARG A 79 -8.41 -6.04 27.85
N PHE A 80 -9.39 -6.73 28.43
CA PHE A 80 -9.37 -8.16 28.71
C PHE A 80 -8.30 -8.54 29.72
N LEU A 81 -8.27 -7.82 30.84
CA LEU A 81 -7.39 -8.10 31.97
C LEU A 81 -8.22 -8.43 33.21
N GLY A 82 -9.03 -7.48 33.68
CA GLY A 82 -10.05 -7.75 34.71
C GLY A 82 -11.15 -8.68 34.20
N GLU A 83 -11.53 -8.54 32.92
CA GLU A 83 -12.51 -9.46 32.30
C GLU A 83 -11.95 -10.89 32.23
N LEU A 84 -10.64 -11.06 32.06
CA LEU A 84 -10.00 -12.37 32.09
C LEU A 84 -10.12 -12.99 33.50
N LEU A 85 -9.92 -12.20 34.56
CA LEU A 85 -10.13 -12.64 35.93
C LEU A 85 -11.60 -13.04 36.18
N GLU A 86 -12.55 -12.29 35.63
CA GLU A 86 -13.97 -12.62 35.72
C GLU A 86 -14.30 -13.98 35.09
N GLN A 87 -13.76 -14.25 33.90
CA GLN A 87 -13.93 -15.55 33.25
C GLN A 87 -13.31 -16.69 34.07
N LEU A 88 -12.16 -16.45 34.69
CA LEU A 88 -11.53 -17.42 35.62
C LEU A 88 -12.27 -17.55 36.96
N SER A 89 -13.11 -16.58 37.33
CA SER A 89 -13.95 -16.66 38.53
C SER A 89 -15.15 -17.60 38.34
N ALA A 90 -15.60 -17.78 37.09
CA ALA A 90 -16.68 -18.69 36.73
C ALA A 90 -16.23 -20.16 36.61
N GLY A 91 -14.94 -20.41 36.40
CA GLY A 91 -14.37 -21.75 36.33
C GLY A 91 -12.92 -21.78 35.86
N GLU A 92 -12.30 -22.95 35.93
CA GLU A 92 -10.93 -23.14 35.45
C GLU A 92 -10.90 -23.15 33.92
N LEU A 93 -10.01 -22.36 33.31
CA LEU A 93 -9.91 -22.24 31.85
C LEU A 93 -8.46 -22.38 31.38
N THR A 94 -8.28 -22.95 30.19
CA THR A 94 -6.99 -22.99 29.50
C THR A 94 -6.74 -21.69 28.72
N HIS A 95 -5.48 -21.42 28.34
CA HIS A 95 -5.15 -20.29 27.46
C HIS A 95 -5.90 -20.32 26.13
N THR A 96 -6.20 -21.51 25.59
CA THR A 96 -6.95 -21.67 24.34
C THR A 96 -8.42 -21.27 24.52
N GLN A 97 -9.05 -21.71 25.61
CA GLN A 97 -10.44 -21.32 25.91
C GLN A 97 -10.56 -19.82 26.19
N LEU A 98 -9.63 -19.24 26.94
CA LEU A 98 -9.58 -17.80 27.15
C LEU A 98 -9.37 -17.02 25.85
N MET A 99 -8.61 -17.58 24.89
CA MET A 99 -8.45 -16.98 23.57
C MET A 99 -9.76 -17.02 22.78
N ASP A 100 -10.47 -18.15 22.82
CA ASP A 100 -11.74 -18.29 22.15
C ASP A 100 -12.78 -17.32 22.73
N ILE A 101 -12.87 -17.21 24.07
CA ILE A 101 -13.73 -16.23 24.77
C ILE A 101 -13.34 -14.79 24.38
N ALA A 102 -12.05 -14.45 24.38
CA ALA A 102 -11.61 -13.13 23.94
C ALA A 102 -12.11 -12.80 22.52
N ARG A 103 -12.06 -13.78 21.61
CA ARG A 103 -12.53 -13.65 20.24
C ARG A 103 -14.05 -13.55 20.14
N THR A 104 -14.79 -14.42 20.82
CA THR A 104 -16.25 -14.57 20.63
C THR A 104 -17.08 -13.60 21.47
N GLU A 105 -16.61 -13.27 22.68
CA GLU A 105 -17.36 -12.47 23.66
C GLU A 105 -16.87 -11.02 23.77
N TYR A 106 -15.60 -10.75 23.44
CA TYR A 106 -14.99 -9.42 23.61
C TYR A 106 -14.53 -8.77 22.29
N ASP A 107 -14.74 -9.46 21.16
CA ASP A 107 -14.31 -9.09 19.79
C ASP A 107 -12.79 -8.81 19.67
N LEU A 108 -11.99 -9.57 20.42
CA LEU A 108 -10.53 -9.50 20.43
C LEU A 108 -9.94 -10.62 19.56
N SER A 109 -9.91 -10.39 18.25
CA SER A 109 -9.39 -11.33 17.25
C SER A 109 -7.85 -11.35 17.18
N TRP A 110 -7.19 -11.84 18.22
CA TRP A 110 -5.72 -11.96 18.24
C TRP A 110 -5.24 -13.15 17.40
N GLY A 111 -4.29 -12.91 16.48
CA GLY A 111 -3.70 -13.97 15.65
C GLY A 111 -2.69 -14.89 16.34
N SER A 112 -2.45 -14.74 17.65
CA SER A 112 -1.52 -15.57 18.42
C SER A 112 -1.90 -15.66 19.90
N PRO A 113 -1.84 -16.87 20.53
CA PRO A 113 -2.11 -17.09 21.96
C PRO A 113 -1.19 -16.32 22.90
N ASP A 114 -0.10 -15.75 22.37
CA ASP A 114 0.82 -14.90 23.11
C ASP A 114 0.13 -13.74 23.84
N GLN A 115 -0.97 -13.20 23.30
CA GLN A 115 -1.70 -12.09 23.93
C GLN A 115 -2.38 -12.48 25.25
N VAL A 116 -2.96 -13.69 25.32
CA VAL A 116 -3.55 -14.25 26.55
C VAL A 116 -2.43 -14.68 27.50
N ARG A 117 -1.35 -15.28 26.98
CA ARG A 117 -0.19 -15.71 27.77
C ARG A 117 0.49 -14.54 28.48
N ARG A 118 0.64 -13.39 27.83
CA ARG A 118 1.23 -12.19 28.47
C ARG A 118 0.38 -11.69 29.63
N ARG A 119 -0.94 -11.61 29.47
CA ARG A 119 -1.87 -11.18 30.53
C ARG A 119 -1.82 -12.10 31.73
N THR A 120 -1.94 -13.41 31.47
CA THR A 120 -1.86 -14.43 32.50
C THR A 120 -0.48 -14.48 33.16
N THR A 121 0.61 -14.15 32.45
CA THR A 121 1.95 -14.04 33.06
C THR A 121 2.00 -12.91 34.08
N TRP A 122 1.46 -11.73 33.76
CA TRP A 122 1.39 -10.61 34.70
C TRP A 122 0.50 -10.91 35.90
N LEU A 123 -0.67 -11.51 35.67
CA LEU A 123 -1.57 -11.92 36.75
C LEU A 123 -0.95 -12.98 37.67
N ARG A 124 -0.19 -13.92 37.09
CA ARG A 124 0.57 -14.92 37.86
C ARG A 124 1.71 -14.31 38.64
N ALA A 125 2.50 -13.43 38.03
CA ALA A 125 3.58 -12.73 38.72
C ALA A 125 3.04 -11.89 39.90
N GLY A 126 1.85 -11.31 39.74
CA GLY A 126 1.16 -10.58 40.81
C GLY A 126 0.45 -11.46 41.86
N GLY A 127 0.41 -12.78 41.69
CA GLY A 127 -0.26 -13.71 42.62
C GLY A 127 -1.79 -13.83 42.46
N PHE A 128 -2.36 -13.26 41.40
CA PHE A 128 -3.82 -13.23 41.17
C PHE A 128 -4.36 -14.47 40.44
N VAL A 129 -3.49 -15.18 39.73
CA VAL A 129 -3.82 -16.38 38.96
C VAL A 129 -2.74 -17.44 39.19
N GLU A 130 -3.14 -18.70 39.25
CA GLU A 130 -2.25 -19.86 39.33
C GLU A 130 -2.38 -20.73 38.07
N LEU A 131 -1.30 -21.39 37.68
CA LEU A 131 -1.29 -22.36 36.57
C LEU A 131 -1.12 -23.76 37.15
N ARG A 132 -2.05 -24.68 36.85
CA ARG A 132 -1.97 -26.09 37.26
C ARG A 132 -1.27 -26.97 36.23
N PHE A 133 -0.94 -28.19 36.64
CA PHE A 133 -0.16 -29.17 35.89
C PHE A 133 -0.78 -29.56 34.53
N ASP A 134 -2.09 -29.41 34.39
CA ASP A 134 -2.91 -29.70 33.22
C ASP A 134 -3.19 -28.47 32.32
N ASN A 135 -2.44 -27.37 32.51
CA ASN A 135 -2.57 -26.09 31.80
C ASN A 135 -3.86 -25.30 32.08
N TYR A 136 -4.59 -25.66 33.13
CA TYR A 136 -5.71 -24.86 33.61
C TYR A 136 -5.21 -23.70 34.47
N LEU A 137 -5.84 -22.54 34.26
CA LEU A 137 -5.63 -21.33 35.05
C LEU A 137 -6.73 -21.22 36.09
N LEU A 138 -6.36 -20.88 37.31
CA LEU A 138 -7.28 -20.65 38.42
C LEU A 138 -7.09 -19.26 38.98
N ILE A 139 -8.18 -18.58 39.32
CA ILE A 139 -8.12 -17.35 40.10
C ILE A 139 -7.81 -17.66 41.58
N THR A 140 -6.90 -16.89 42.18
CA THR A 140 -6.53 -17.01 43.60
C THR A 140 -7.50 -16.25 44.52
N GLY A 141 -7.29 -16.31 45.83
CA GLY A 141 -8.02 -15.44 46.79
C GLY A 141 -7.79 -13.97 46.49
N ASP A 142 -6.52 -13.57 46.37
CA ASP A 142 -6.12 -12.21 46.02
C ASP A 142 -6.66 -11.78 44.65
N GLY A 143 -6.74 -12.71 43.69
CA GLY A 143 -7.35 -12.47 42.38
C GLY A 143 -8.83 -12.13 42.47
N ARG A 144 -9.58 -12.81 43.34
CA ARG A 144 -11.00 -12.50 43.61
C ARG A 144 -11.16 -11.17 44.33
N ASP A 145 -10.30 -10.87 45.30
CA ASP A 145 -10.32 -9.58 46.00
C ASP A 145 -10.01 -8.41 45.07
N LEU A 146 -9.05 -8.59 44.15
CA LEU A 146 -8.76 -7.63 43.09
C LEU A 146 -9.95 -7.48 42.14
N LEU A 147 -10.53 -8.58 41.66
CA LEU A 147 -11.68 -8.57 40.76
C LEU A 147 -12.86 -7.77 41.36
N GLY A 148 -13.11 -7.89 42.66
CA GLY A 148 -14.14 -7.11 43.35
C GLY A 148 -13.91 -5.59 43.39
N ARG A 149 -12.69 -5.13 43.06
CA ARG A 149 -12.32 -3.70 42.97
C ARG A 149 -12.23 -3.20 41.53
N LEU A 150 -12.23 -4.09 40.54
CA LEU A 150 -12.11 -3.74 39.13
C LEU A 150 -13.49 -3.49 38.52
N GLU A 151 -13.60 -2.41 37.75
CA GLU A 151 -14.76 -2.19 36.89
C GLU A 151 -14.52 -2.90 35.55
N ASN A 152 -15.11 -4.09 35.40
CA ASN A 152 -15.03 -4.86 34.17
C ASN A 152 -16.09 -4.43 33.16
N ARG A 153 -15.73 -4.48 31.88
CA ARG A 153 -16.68 -4.19 30.79
C ARG A 153 -17.40 -5.47 30.37
N PRO A 154 -18.73 -5.47 30.19
CA PRO A 154 -19.46 -6.67 29.80
C PRO A 154 -19.12 -7.14 28.38
N PRO A 155 -19.23 -8.45 28.08
CA PRO A 155 -19.13 -8.99 26.72
C PRO A 155 -19.97 -8.20 25.72
N ASN A 156 -19.44 -7.93 24.52
CA ASN A 156 -20.12 -7.19 23.45
C ASN A 156 -20.63 -5.78 23.78
N SER A 157 -20.15 -5.13 24.85
CA SER A 157 -20.32 -3.67 25.02
C SER A 157 -19.37 -2.88 24.10
N LEU A 158 -19.55 -3.04 22.79
CA LEU A 158 -19.13 -2.06 21.78
C LEU A 158 -20.19 -0.97 21.56
N SER A 159 -21.30 -1.02 22.32
CA SER A 159 -22.30 0.03 22.37
C SER A 159 -22.04 0.90 23.60
N ALA A 160 -21.53 2.10 23.35
CA ALA A 160 -21.28 3.16 24.32
C ALA A 160 -20.28 2.81 25.44
N GLU A 161 -19.05 3.34 25.32
CA GLU A 161 -18.46 3.89 26.55
C GLU A 161 -19.51 4.86 27.13
N PRO A 162 -19.75 4.89 28.45
CA PRO A 162 -20.44 6.05 29.00
C PRO A 162 -19.66 7.27 28.50
N GLU A 163 -20.39 8.22 27.93
CA GLU A 163 -19.94 9.58 27.80
C GLU A 163 -19.47 10.03 29.20
N ARG A 164 -18.22 9.73 29.58
CA ARG A 164 -17.44 10.75 30.23
C ARG A 164 -17.60 11.91 29.29
N ALA A 165 -18.25 12.97 29.76
CA ALA A 165 -18.36 14.24 29.06
C ALA A 165 -16.94 14.66 28.67
N ARG A 166 -16.46 14.12 27.56
CA ARG A 166 -15.25 14.53 26.88
C ARG A 166 -15.74 15.78 26.22
N THR A 167 -15.58 16.90 26.92
CA THR A 167 -15.60 18.22 26.31
C THR A 167 -14.94 18.08 24.95
N VAL A 168 -15.70 18.31 23.88
CA VAL A 168 -15.17 18.31 22.51
C VAL A 168 -13.98 19.27 22.57
N PRO A 169 -12.74 18.79 22.42
CA PRO A 169 -11.59 19.68 22.51
C PRO A 169 -11.74 20.73 21.42
N GLU A 170 -11.69 22.01 21.80
CA GLU A 170 -11.61 23.08 20.82
C GLU A 170 -10.35 22.85 19.98
N ILE A 171 -10.53 22.68 18.68
CA ILE A 171 -9.41 22.58 17.76
C ILE A 171 -8.80 23.98 17.63
N PRO A 172 -7.47 24.13 17.74
CA PRO A 172 -6.81 25.38 17.39
C PRO A 172 -7.21 25.80 15.97
N ALA A 173 -7.79 26.99 15.84
CA ALA A 173 -8.16 27.56 14.54
C ALA A 173 -6.95 27.50 13.60
N GLY A 174 -7.18 27.05 12.36
CA GLY A 174 -6.11 26.96 11.37
C GLY A 174 -5.55 28.33 11.03
N ALA A 175 -4.27 28.40 10.68
CA ALA A 175 -3.66 29.65 10.24
C ALA A 175 -4.52 30.31 9.12
N PRO A 176 -4.66 31.64 9.10
CA PRO A 176 -5.58 32.34 8.18
C PRO A 176 -5.38 31.96 6.71
N GLU A 177 -4.15 31.81 6.27
CA GLU A 177 -3.77 31.42 4.91
C GLU A 177 -4.24 30.00 4.56
N ILE A 178 -4.15 29.09 5.53
CA ILE A 178 -4.56 27.68 5.38
C ILE A 178 -6.08 27.58 5.36
N THR A 179 -6.76 28.33 6.23
CA THR A 179 -8.22 28.40 6.27
C THR A 179 -8.78 29.01 4.98
N ALA A 180 -8.17 30.09 4.48
CA ALA A 180 -8.55 30.70 3.20
C ALA A 180 -8.30 29.75 2.02
N PHE A 181 -7.19 29.01 2.04
CA PHE A 181 -6.91 27.99 1.03
C PHE A 181 -7.97 26.88 1.02
N LEU A 182 -8.32 26.32 2.17
CA LEU A 182 -9.38 25.30 2.26
C LEU A 182 -10.73 25.85 1.79
N GLY A 183 -11.07 27.08 2.19
CA GLY A 183 -12.31 27.75 1.76
C GLY A 183 -12.38 28.06 0.26
N SER A 184 -11.25 28.00 -0.46
CA SER A 184 -11.20 28.17 -1.91
C SER A 184 -11.42 26.88 -2.71
N LEU A 185 -11.45 25.72 -2.05
CA LEU A 185 -11.62 24.43 -2.71
C LEU A 185 -13.09 24.16 -3.02
N ASP A 186 -13.45 24.22 -4.30
CA ASP A 186 -14.75 23.76 -4.80
C ASP A 186 -14.74 22.24 -5.08
N GLU A 187 -15.89 21.69 -5.50
CA GLU A 187 -16.00 20.25 -5.78
C GLU A 187 -15.02 19.75 -6.85
N GLU A 188 -14.72 20.57 -7.85
CA GLU A 188 -13.78 20.20 -8.92
C GLU A 188 -12.35 20.18 -8.39
N ALA A 189 -11.95 21.22 -7.66
CA ALA A 189 -10.66 21.28 -6.99
C ALA A 189 -10.47 20.10 -6.03
N LEU A 190 -11.50 19.72 -5.26
CA LEU A 190 -11.47 18.57 -4.36
C LEU A 190 -11.24 17.25 -5.11
N ARG A 191 -11.87 17.05 -6.28
CA ARG A 191 -11.68 15.85 -7.12
C ARG A 191 -10.33 15.81 -7.83
N CYS A 192 -9.78 16.97 -8.19
CA CYS A 192 -8.51 17.10 -8.91
C CYS A 192 -7.27 17.06 -8.01
N ARG A 193 -7.44 16.97 -6.67
CA ARG A 193 -6.33 16.78 -5.72
C ARG A 193 -5.48 15.56 -6.07
N ARG A 194 -4.19 15.65 -5.77
CA ARG A 194 -3.22 14.61 -6.09
C ARG A 194 -3.52 13.33 -5.31
N ARG A 195 -3.40 12.17 -5.97
CA ARG A 195 -3.68 10.86 -5.36
C ARG A 195 -2.50 10.31 -4.56
N LEU A 196 -1.28 10.57 -5.00
CA LEU A 196 -0.07 10.03 -4.36
C LEU A 196 0.52 11.04 -3.37
N ILE A 197 0.74 10.60 -2.14
CA ILE A 197 1.36 11.42 -1.09
C ILE A 197 2.89 11.40 -1.19
N GLY A 198 3.45 10.35 -1.79
CA GLY A 198 4.89 10.20 -1.97
C GLY A 198 5.61 9.71 -0.72
N TYR A 199 6.91 10.04 -0.63
CA TYR A 199 7.83 9.61 0.41
C TYR A 199 8.18 10.74 1.37
N PHE A 200 8.10 10.46 2.67
CA PHE A 200 8.60 11.33 3.73
C PHE A 200 9.69 10.60 4.53
N PRO A 201 10.83 11.26 4.80
CA PRO A 201 11.85 10.70 5.67
C PRO A 201 11.35 10.57 7.11
N GLY A 202 11.75 9.50 7.81
CA GLY A 202 11.59 9.39 9.27
C GLY A 202 10.50 8.44 9.80
N GLY A 203 9.78 7.70 8.95
CA GLY A 203 8.82 6.68 9.42
C GLY A 203 7.76 7.24 10.39
N SER A 204 7.57 6.64 11.56
CA SER A 204 6.57 7.02 12.58
C SER A 204 6.82 8.37 13.28
N SER A 205 7.74 9.21 12.79
CA SER A 205 8.00 10.57 13.28
C SER A 205 7.22 11.67 12.53
N GLY A 206 6.44 11.29 11.52
CA GLY A 206 5.29 12.01 10.97
C GLY A 206 5.44 13.54 10.79
N PRO A 207 4.61 14.38 11.44
CA PRO A 207 4.60 15.84 11.25
C PRO A 207 5.84 16.60 11.73
N GLU A 208 6.45 16.18 12.83
CA GLU A 208 7.56 16.92 13.46
C GLU A 208 8.83 16.86 12.59
N THR A 209 9.12 15.69 12.00
CA THR A 209 10.24 15.56 11.06
C THR A 209 9.99 16.39 9.79
N MET A 210 8.74 16.40 9.30
CA MET A 210 8.36 17.27 8.18
C MET A 210 8.56 18.74 8.52
N ARG A 211 8.11 19.20 9.69
CA ARG A 211 8.31 20.58 10.16
C ARG A 211 9.77 20.95 10.18
N ARG A 212 10.64 20.10 10.74
CA ARG A 212 12.09 20.36 10.81
C ARG A 212 12.73 20.46 9.44
N LEU A 213 12.34 19.61 8.49
CA LEU A 213 12.83 19.65 7.11
C LEU A 213 12.35 20.91 6.38
N VAL A 214 11.07 21.26 6.49
CA VAL A 214 10.51 22.50 5.91
C VAL A 214 11.19 23.74 6.52
N ALA A 215 11.31 23.79 7.85
CA ALA A 215 11.95 24.90 8.56
C ALA A 215 13.41 25.06 8.17
N ALA A 216 14.13 23.96 7.98
CA ALA A 216 15.53 23.99 7.59
C ALA A 216 15.73 24.39 6.10
N ALA A 217 14.69 24.27 5.26
CA ALA A 217 14.68 24.72 3.88
C ALA A 217 14.11 26.14 3.68
N ALA A 218 13.60 26.77 4.72
CA ALA A 218 13.14 28.16 4.66
C ALA A 218 14.34 29.13 4.62
N PRO A 219 14.30 30.20 3.82
CA PRO A 219 13.21 30.59 2.91
C PRO A 219 13.29 29.89 1.54
N SER A 220 14.49 29.45 1.14
CA SER A 220 14.75 28.72 -0.10
C SER A 220 15.92 27.75 0.06
N VAL A 221 15.91 26.69 -0.73
CA VAL A 221 16.92 25.63 -0.74
C VAL A 221 17.17 25.18 -2.17
N SER A 222 18.42 24.97 -2.54
CA SER A 222 18.76 24.30 -3.81
C SER A 222 18.69 22.78 -3.69
N ARG A 223 18.70 22.08 -4.83
CA ARG A 223 18.70 20.60 -4.85
C ARG A 223 19.87 20.00 -4.05
N ASP A 224 21.07 20.54 -4.25
CA ASP A 224 22.29 20.02 -3.62
C ASP A 224 22.32 20.36 -2.12
N GLU A 225 21.91 21.58 -1.76
CA GLU A 225 21.75 21.98 -0.36
C GLU A 225 20.72 21.13 0.37
N TRP A 226 19.61 20.77 -0.28
CA TRP A 226 18.60 19.90 0.31
C TRP A 226 19.16 18.49 0.56
N VAL A 227 19.89 17.92 -0.40
CA VAL A 227 20.55 16.61 -0.24
C VAL A 227 21.55 16.65 0.92
N ALA A 228 22.42 17.68 0.96
CA ALA A 228 23.39 17.85 2.03
C ALA A 228 22.71 17.99 3.40
N LEU A 229 21.66 18.82 3.49
CA LEU A 229 20.88 19.04 4.70
C LEU A 229 20.22 17.76 5.21
N CYS A 230 19.62 16.98 4.32
CA CYS A 230 19.03 15.68 4.64
C CYS A 230 20.07 14.67 5.12
N GLY A 231 21.25 14.62 4.49
CA GLY A 231 22.35 13.74 4.88
C GLY A 231 22.94 14.11 6.24
N GLU A 232 23.32 15.37 6.43
CA GLU A 232 24.05 15.83 7.61
C GLU A 232 23.17 15.92 8.87
N ARG A 233 21.94 16.42 8.75
CA ARG A 233 21.09 16.69 9.92
C ARG A 233 20.14 15.55 10.26
N PHE A 234 19.85 14.68 9.30
CA PHE A 234 18.81 13.66 9.44
C PHE A 234 19.27 12.25 9.04
N ALA A 235 20.52 12.07 8.61
CA ALA A 235 21.09 10.78 8.17
C ALA A 235 20.28 10.10 7.06
N ILE A 236 19.74 10.89 6.13
CA ILE A 236 18.95 10.42 4.98
C ILE A 236 19.87 10.26 3.77
N GLY A 237 19.81 9.12 3.09
CA GLY A 237 20.56 8.89 1.86
C GLY A 237 20.11 9.79 0.70
N GLU A 238 21.02 10.08 -0.22
CA GLU A 238 20.82 11.00 -1.34
C GLU A 238 19.54 10.73 -2.16
N THR A 239 19.33 9.48 -2.58
CA THR A 239 18.13 9.08 -3.34
C THR A 239 16.84 9.37 -2.57
N SER A 240 16.82 9.11 -1.26
CA SER A 240 15.67 9.38 -0.40
C SER A 240 15.47 10.88 -0.15
N ALA A 241 16.55 11.66 -0.06
CA ALA A 241 16.47 13.11 0.04
C ALA A 241 15.83 13.71 -1.21
N LEU A 242 16.24 13.28 -2.40
CA LEU A 242 15.65 13.73 -3.66
C LEU A 242 14.17 13.35 -3.81
N GLN A 243 13.80 12.12 -3.43
CA GLN A 243 12.40 11.69 -3.41
C GLN A 243 11.55 12.49 -2.42
N SER A 244 12.12 12.85 -1.25
CA SER A 244 11.43 13.68 -0.27
C SER A 244 11.18 15.09 -0.80
N LEU A 245 12.15 15.71 -1.48
CA LEU A 245 11.96 17.04 -2.07
C LEU A 245 10.83 17.04 -3.10
N ALA A 246 10.79 16.04 -3.99
CA ALA A 246 9.71 15.87 -4.96
C ALA A 246 8.35 15.66 -4.28
N SER A 247 8.32 14.93 -3.16
CA SER A 247 7.09 14.69 -2.39
C SER A 247 6.60 15.97 -1.71
N PHE A 248 7.50 16.73 -1.08
CA PHE A 248 7.20 18.02 -0.42
C PHE A 248 6.66 19.05 -1.42
N ARG A 249 7.17 19.05 -2.67
CA ARG A 249 6.59 19.87 -3.75
C ARG A 249 5.15 19.46 -4.04
N GLY A 250 4.94 18.16 -4.25
CA GLY A 250 3.62 17.66 -4.66
C GLY A 250 2.56 17.67 -3.56
N VAL A 251 2.93 17.81 -2.29
CA VAL A 251 1.98 18.08 -1.19
C VAL A 251 1.80 19.56 -0.86
N GLY A 252 2.47 20.45 -1.60
CA GLY A 252 2.31 21.89 -1.44
C GLY A 252 3.10 22.51 -0.28
N LEU A 253 4.12 21.83 0.25
CA LEU A 253 4.97 22.37 1.33
C LEU A 253 6.12 23.23 0.80
N VAL A 254 6.63 22.89 -0.38
CA VAL A 254 7.64 23.70 -1.10
C VAL A 254 7.20 23.89 -2.54
N LYS A 255 7.70 24.93 -3.21
CA LYS A 255 7.43 25.22 -4.62
C LYS A 255 8.73 25.58 -5.34
N ARG A 256 8.83 25.18 -6.60
CA ARG A 256 9.96 25.56 -7.44
C ARG A 256 9.91 27.07 -7.73
N THR A 257 11.02 27.75 -7.52
CA THR A 257 11.17 29.20 -7.76
C THR A 257 12.23 29.54 -8.81
N GLY A 258 13.09 28.59 -9.14
CA GLY A 258 14.11 28.69 -10.19
C GLY A 258 14.50 27.32 -10.74
N PRO A 259 15.47 27.24 -11.67
CA PRO A 259 15.89 25.98 -12.30
C PRO A 259 16.34 24.92 -11.29
N ASP A 260 17.07 25.34 -10.26
CA ASP A 260 17.62 24.46 -9.21
C ASP A 260 17.25 24.90 -7.79
N SER A 261 16.25 25.79 -7.63
CA SER A 261 15.84 26.33 -6.32
C SER A 261 14.37 26.10 -6.02
N ASP A 262 14.11 25.64 -4.80
CA ASP A 262 12.78 25.51 -4.21
C ASP A 262 12.64 26.46 -3.02
N ALA A 263 11.44 26.97 -2.78
CA ALA A 263 11.12 27.82 -1.65
C ALA A 263 9.92 27.25 -0.88
N VAL A 264 9.87 27.54 0.42
CA VAL A 264 8.73 27.17 1.27
C VAL A 264 7.48 27.91 0.78
N THR A 265 6.34 27.22 0.70
CA THR A 265 5.08 27.84 0.26
C THR A 265 4.52 28.76 1.35
N PRO A 266 3.66 29.74 1.01
CA PRO A 266 2.99 30.55 2.03
C PRO A 266 2.21 29.72 3.06
N LEU A 267 1.58 28.62 2.62
CA LEU A 267 0.88 27.69 3.50
C LEU A 267 1.83 27.00 4.49
N ALA A 268 2.97 26.53 3.99
CA ALA A 268 3.97 25.91 4.85
C ALA A 268 4.63 26.90 5.79
N GLN A 269 4.86 28.15 5.37
CA GLN A 269 5.33 29.20 6.27
C GLN A 269 4.31 29.50 7.38
N ALA A 270 3.04 29.63 7.03
CA ALA A 270 1.95 29.81 8.00
C ALA A 270 1.87 28.63 9.00
N TRP A 271 2.14 27.40 8.54
CA TRP A 271 2.25 26.24 9.42
C TRP A 271 3.49 26.28 10.34
N LEU A 272 4.65 26.73 9.85
CA LEU A 272 5.83 26.92 10.69
C LEU A 272 5.57 27.96 11.79
N ASP A 273 4.83 29.02 11.47
CA ASP A 273 4.50 30.10 12.39
C ASP A 273 3.44 29.67 13.41
N SER A 274 2.45 28.86 13.01
CA SER A 274 1.41 28.36 13.91
C SER A 274 1.91 27.26 14.85
N GLY A 275 2.89 26.45 14.41
CA GLY A 275 3.51 25.39 15.20
C GLY A 275 2.60 24.21 15.53
N THR A 276 1.36 24.15 15.02
CA THR A 276 0.41 23.05 15.27
C THR A 276 0.55 21.95 14.23
N ASP A 277 0.58 20.68 14.64
CA ASP A 277 0.62 19.54 13.71
C ASP A 277 -0.70 19.38 12.93
N LEU A 278 -1.78 20.04 13.36
CA LEU A 278 -3.07 19.99 12.68
C LEU A 278 -3.07 20.78 11.36
N ASP A 279 -2.25 21.81 11.26
CA ASP A 279 -2.16 22.63 10.05
C ASP A 279 -1.50 21.89 8.89
N VAL A 280 -0.56 20.98 9.15
CA VAL A 280 -0.06 20.11 8.07
C VAL A 280 -1.14 19.16 7.58
N ILE A 281 -2.05 18.69 8.45
CA ILE A 281 -3.17 17.87 8.02
C ILE A 281 -4.13 18.66 7.13
N ARG A 282 -4.41 19.92 7.47
CA ARG A 282 -5.21 20.83 6.63
C ARG A 282 -4.56 21.05 5.25
N ILE A 283 -3.26 21.34 5.21
CA ILE A 283 -2.50 21.50 3.95
C ILE A 283 -2.52 20.21 3.13
N LEU A 284 -2.25 19.07 3.77
CA LEU A 284 -2.26 17.77 3.12
C LEU A 284 -3.64 17.44 2.56
N HIS A 285 -4.70 17.64 3.33
CA HIS A 285 -6.07 17.44 2.85
C HIS A 285 -6.40 18.33 1.65
N GLY A 286 -5.99 19.59 1.64
CA GLY A 286 -6.28 20.47 0.51
C GLY A 286 -5.53 20.12 -0.77
N ASN A 287 -4.40 19.41 -0.68
CA ASN A 287 -3.58 19.03 -1.85
C ASN A 287 -3.71 17.56 -2.24
N ILE A 288 -4.04 16.68 -1.29
CA ILE A 288 -4.04 15.22 -1.41
C ILE A 288 -5.44 14.66 -1.24
N ARG A 289 -5.89 13.90 -2.24
CA ARG A 289 -7.21 13.25 -2.26
C ARG A 289 -7.27 12.11 -1.23
N PHE A 290 -8.47 11.91 -0.67
CA PHE A 290 -8.80 10.88 0.33
C PHE A 290 -7.91 10.97 1.56
N PHE A 291 -7.97 12.11 2.25
CA PHE A 291 -7.22 12.37 3.48
C PHE A 291 -8.19 12.70 4.62
N GLY A 292 -8.95 13.79 4.49
CA GLY A 292 -10.03 14.13 5.41
C GLY A 292 -11.20 13.17 5.29
N GLU A 293 -11.40 12.61 4.09
CA GLU A 293 -12.41 11.59 3.80
C GLU A 293 -12.17 10.30 4.60
N ILE A 294 -10.91 9.99 4.98
CA ILE A 294 -10.60 8.87 5.88
C ILE A 294 -11.23 9.10 7.24
N LEU A 295 -11.17 10.33 7.77
CA LEU A 295 -11.74 10.66 9.05
C LEU A 295 -13.27 10.56 9.02
N ALA A 296 -13.91 11.10 7.97
CA ALA A 296 -15.36 10.99 7.78
C ALA A 296 -15.82 9.54 7.60
N PHE A 297 -15.04 8.72 6.90
CA PHE A 297 -15.32 7.30 6.73
C PHE A 297 -15.19 6.53 8.06
N LEU A 298 -14.21 6.87 8.90
CA LEU A 298 -14.03 6.26 10.22
C LEU A 298 -15.06 6.74 11.26
N ASP A 299 -15.67 7.91 11.06
CA ASP A 299 -16.81 8.36 11.86
C ASP A 299 -18.06 7.48 11.62
N THR A 300 -18.18 6.96 10.40
CA THR A 300 -19.33 6.15 9.96
C THR A 300 -19.09 4.63 10.04
N THR A 301 -17.83 4.16 10.02
CA THR A 301 -17.47 2.74 10.00
C THR A 301 -16.20 2.44 10.81
N GLY A 302 -16.14 1.29 11.50
CA GLY A 302 -15.04 0.94 12.42
C GLY A 302 -13.98 -0.03 11.88
N SER A 303 -14.01 -0.39 10.59
CA SER A 303 -13.23 -1.51 10.04
C SER A 303 -12.11 -1.08 9.11
N SER A 304 -10.92 -1.65 9.34
CA SER A 304 -9.72 -1.46 8.52
C SER A 304 -9.79 -2.08 7.13
N ALA A 305 -10.55 -3.17 7.00
CA ALA A 305 -10.76 -3.84 5.72
C ALA A 305 -11.67 -3.00 4.81
N GLU A 306 -12.68 -2.35 5.41
CA GLU A 306 -13.57 -1.42 4.71
C GLU A 306 -12.81 -0.16 4.30
N LEU A 307 -11.91 0.37 5.15
CA LEU A 307 -11.05 1.50 4.78
C LEU A 307 -10.13 1.17 3.60
N ALA A 308 -9.56 -0.04 3.56
CA ALA A 308 -8.75 -0.48 2.42
C ALA A 308 -9.60 -0.64 1.14
N SER A 309 -10.83 -1.14 1.25
CA SER A 309 -11.78 -1.22 0.14
C SER A 309 -12.15 0.17 -0.38
N LYS A 310 -12.48 1.10 0.52
CA LYS A 310 -12.82 2.48 0.17
C LYS A 310 -11.63 3.19 -0.48
N ALA A 311 -10.41 2.96 -0.01
CA ALA A 311 -9.21 3.52 -0.64
C ALA A 311 -9.03 3.11 -2.11
N LEU A 312 -9.49 1.91 -2.49
CA LEU A 312 -9.46 1.47 -3.90
C LEU A 312 -10.42 2.29 -4.77
N GLU A 313 -11.56 2.75 -4.26
CA GLU A 313 -12.47 3.65 -5.00
C GLU A 313 -11.79 4.99 -5.35
N PHE A 314 -10.77 5.39 -4.59
CA PHE A 314 -9.98 6.59 -4.82
C PHE A 314 -8.67 6.33 -5.57
N ASP A 315 -8.44 5.09 -6.05
CA ASP A 315 -7.20 4.61 -6.69
C ASP A 315 -5.95 4.80 -5.82
N ILE A 316 -6.06 4.55 -4.51
CA ILE A 316 -4.95 4.77 -3.56
C ILE A 316 -4.24 3.46 -3.25
N PRO A 317 -2.93 3.37 -3.51
CA PRO A 317 -2.19 2.16 -3.26
C PRO A 317 -1.97 1.95 -1.74
N PRO A 318 -1.87 0.68 -1.27
CA PRO A 318 -1.74 0.39 0.16
C PRO A 318 -0.61 1.12 0.90
N PRO A 319 0.61 1.30 0.34
CA PRO A 319 1.67 2.05 1.03
C PRO A 319 1.30 3.50 1.31
N ASP A 320 0.60 4.13 0.37
CA ASP A 320 0.15 5.52 0.47
C ASP A 320 -1.01 5.67 1.45
N LEU A 321 -1.90 4.67 1.53
CA LEU A 321 -2.92 4.60 2.57
C LEU A 321 -2.29 4.48 3.96
N GLN A 322 -1.28 3.61 4.14
CA GLN A 322 -0.59 3.46 5.42
C GLN A 322 0.14 4.73 5.85
N ARG A 323 0.73 5.50 4.93
CA ARG A 323 1.36 6.78 5.26
C ARG A 323 0.35 7.81 5.77
N ARG A 324 -0.83 7.90 5.13
CA ARG A 324 -1.93 8.77 5.61
C ARG A 324 -2.38 8.38 7.02
N ILE A 325 -2.63 7.10 7.24
CA ILE A 325 -2.99 6.56 8.56
C ILE A 325 -1.91 6.89 9.59
N GLY A 326 -0.63 6.70 9.24
CA GLY A 326 0.48 7.02 10.13
C GLY A 326 0.54 8.49 10.54
N LEU A 327 0.25 9.41 9.62
CA LEU A 327 0.17 10.85 9.91
C LEU A 327 -1.03 11.18 10.81
N LEU A 328 -2.19 10.61 10.53
CA LEU A 328 -3.41 10.82 11.33
C LEU A 328 -3.27 10.25 12.76
N LEU A 329 -2.57 9.11 12.91
CA LEU A 329 -2.21 8.54 14.21
C LEU A 329 -1.22 9.44 14.95
N ALA A 330 -0.20 9.95 14.26
CA ALA A 330 0.81 10.83 14.85
C ALA A 330 0.23 12.15 15.37
N THR A 331 -0.85 12.65 14.75
CA THR A 331 -1.57 13.86 15.17
C THR A 331 -2.69 13.59 16.17
N GLY A 332 -2.94 12.33 16.54
CA GLY A 332 -4.02 11.94 17.46
C GLY A 332 -5.43 12.16 16.92
N LEU A 333 -5.59 12.28 15.59
CA LEU A 333 -6.92 12.42 14.95
C LEU A 333 -7.64 11.06 14.89
N ILE A 334 -6.88 9.98 14.80
CA ILE A 334 -7.37 8.61 14.93
C ILE A 334 -6.52 7.85 15.96
N GLU A 335 -7.06 6.77 16.49
CA GLU A 335 -6.39 5.86 17.41
C GLU A 335 -6.53 4.41 16.97
N GLU A 336 -5.56 3.56 17.34
CA GLU A 336 -5.65 2.12 17.11
C GLU A 336 -6.60 1.47 18.12
N ALA A 337 -7.79 1.08 17.66
CA ALA A 337 -8.80 0.36 18.45
C ALA A 337 -8.63 -1.16 18.40
N GLY A 338 -7.61 -1.67 17.69
CA GLY A 338 -7.27 -3.09 17.57
C GLY A 338 -6.16 -3.30 16.54
N VAL A 339 -5.83 -4.57 16.23
CA VAL A 339 -4.83 -4.86 15.19
C VAL A 339 -5.33 -4.34 13.85
N ARG A 340 -4.68 -3.29 13.35
CA ARG A 340 -5.04 -2.56 12.12
C ARG A 340 -6.42 -1.90 12.13
N ARG A 341 -7.23 -2.00 13.18
CA ARG A 341 -8.53 -1.29 13.31
C ARG A 341 -8.29 0.11 13.86
N TYR A 342 -8.83 1.11 13.18
CA TYR A 342 -8.70 2.53 13.56
C TYR A 342 -10.04 3.08 13.99
N ARG A 343 -10.03 3.98 14.96
CA ARG A 343 -11.21 4.70 15.45
C ARG A 343 -10.92 6.19 15.41
N LEU A 344 -11.95 6.97 15.10
CA LEU A 344 -11.89 8.43 15.15
C LEU A 344 -11.86 8.93 16.61
N THR A 345 -10.94 9.84 16.93
CA THR A 345 -10.90 10.49 18.25
C THR A 345 -11.85 11.69 18.30
N PRO A 346 -12.19 12.26 19.48
CA PRO A 346 -12.94 13.51 19.56
C PRO A 346 -12.28 14.67 18.79
N LEU A 347 -10.94 14.68 18.73
CA LEU A 347 -10.17 15.63 17.93
C LEU A 347 -10.37 15.39 16.43
N GLY A 348 -10.37 14.13 15.99
CA GLY A 348 -10.72 13.74 14.63
C GLY A 348 -12.14 14.17 14.22
N GLN A 349 -13.12 13.97 15.10
CA GLN A 349 -14.51 14.37 14.88
C GLN A 349 -14.67 15.87 14.68
N ALA A 350 -14.02 16.68 15.53
CA ALA A 350 -14.05 18.12 15.36
C ALA A 350 -13.33 18.54 14.06
N MET A 351 -12.25 17.86 13.66
CA MET A 351 -11.50 18.17 12.44
C MET A 351 -12.33 17.91 11.19
N VAL A 352 -13.08 16.81 11.14
CA VAL A 352 -13.98 16.48 10.01
C VAL A 352 -14.96 17.62 9.72
N ARG A 353 -15.42 18.34 10.74
CA ARG A 353 -16.37 19.44 10.58
C ARG A 353 -15.77 20.71 9.97
N GLU A 354 -14.44 20.87 10.01
CA GLU A 354 -13.73 22.01 9.43
C GLU A 354 -13.26 21.76 7.99
N LEU A 355 -13.15 20.49 7.56
CA LEU A 355 -12.56 20.12 6.28
C LEU A 355 -13.62 20.05 5.16
N PRO A 356 -13.37 20.67 3.99
CA PRO A 356 -14.23 20.52 2.82
C PRO A 356 -14.05 19.12 2.21
N LEU A 357 -15.05 18.24 2.34
CA LEU A 357 -14.98 16.87 1.87
C LEU A 357 -15.49 16.72 0.43
N GLU A 358 -14.91 15.79 -0.31
CA GLU A 358 -15.44 15.39 -1.62
C GLU A 358 -16.79 14.66 -1.45
N PRO A 359 -17.87 15.05 -2.17
CA PRO A 359 -19.18 14.40 -2.06
C PRO A 359 -19.20 13.00 -2.71
N ASP A 360 -19.89 12.03 -2.09
CA ASP A 360 -20.05 10.67 -2.59
C ASP A 360 -20.92 10.61 -3.88
N GLY A 361 -20.30 10.32 -5.04
CA GLY A 361 -20.95 9.70 -6.21
C GLY A 361 -21.35 10.60 -7.40
N GLY A 362 -20.66 10.44 -8.54
CA GLY A 362 -21.13 10.79 -9.89
C GLY A 362 -20.07 10.62 -11.00
N PRO A 363 -20.41 10.06 -12.18
CA PRO A 363 -19.46 9.89 -13.29
C PRO A 363 -19.03 11.24 -13.87
N VAL A 364 -17.73 11.34 -14.19
CA VAL A 364 -17.10 12.53 -14.78
C VAL A 364 -17.57 12.69 -16.23
N SER A 365 -18.31 13.77 -16.52
CA SER A 365 -18.35 14.36 -17.85
C SER A 365 -17.02 15.09 -18.11
N PRO A 366 -16.39 14.94 -19.29
CA PRO A 366 -15.13 15.62 -19.58
C PRO A 366 -15.37 17.13 -19.76
N PRO A 367 -14.55 18.01 -19.14
CA PRO A 367 -14.64 19.43 -19.41
C PRO A 367 -13.97 19.80 -20.73
N ALA A 368 -14.57 20.83 -21.35
CA ALA A 368 -14.18 21.43 -22.60
C ALA A 368 -12.83 22.16 -22.51
N ALA A 369 -12.18 22.26 -23.67
CA ALA A 369 -10.87 22.85 -23.89
C ALA A 369 -10.70 24.25 -23.30
N ALA A 370 -9.59 24.43 -22.59
CA ALA A 370 -8.86 25.70 -22.52
C ALA A 370 -7.35 25.43 -22.55
N THR A 371 -6.66 26.10 -23.46
CA THR A 371 -5.19 26.22 -23.55
C THR A 371 -4.86 27.72 -23.61
N PRO A 372 -3.60 28.19 -23.48
CA PRO A 372 -2.43 27.71 -22.74
C PRO A 372 -1.84 28.83 -21.82
N ALA A 373 -0.92 28.46 -20.92
CA ALA A 373 0.20 29.35 -20.55
C ALA A 373 1.46 28.52 -20.30
N ALA A 374 2.59 29.09 -20.70
CA ALA A 374 3.79 28.41 -21.14
C ALA A 374 4.68 27.82 -20.03
N GLY A 375 5.36 26.73 -20.41
CA GLY A 375 6.70 26.38 -19.95
C GLY A 375 6.78 25.62 -18.63
N ASP A 376 6.79 24.28 -18.69
CA ASP A 376 7.73 23.54 -17.85
C ASP A 376 8.02 22.13 -18.39
N GLN A 377 9.29 21.75 -18.30
CA GLN A 377 9.79 20.41 -18.61
C GLN A 377 9.36 19.48 -17.47
N ARG A 378 8.18 18.85 -17.62
CA ARG A 378 7.73 17.81 -16.69
C ARG A 378 8.54 16.53 -16.88
N ALA A 379 9.12 16.04 -15.79
CA ALA A 379 9.40 14.61 -15.63
C ALA A 379 8.08 13.86 -15.89
N VAL A 380 8.09 13.00 -16.91
CA VAL A 380 6.89 12.31 -17.41
C VAL A 380 6.44 11.30 -16.35
N GLU A 381 5.44 11.67 -15.54
CA GLU A 381 4.51 10.69 -14.99
C GLU A 381 3.93 9.93 -16.19
N ALA A 382 4.09 8.61 -16.22
CA ALA A 382 3.60 7.80 -17.33
C ALA A 382 2.12 8.11 -17.54
N PRO A 383 1.70 8.51 -18.76
CA PRO A 383 0.31 8.87 -19.03
C PRO A 383 -0.62 7.73 -18.62
N SER A 384 -1.86 8.06 -18.23
CA SER A 384 -2.86 7.03 -18.02
C SER A 384 -2.92 6.14 -19.28
N PRO A 385 -3.06 4.81 -19.15
CA PRO A 385 -2.93 3.92 -20.31
C PRO A 385 -3.87 4.25 -21.48
N ASP A 386 -5.07 4.76 -21.17
CA ASP A 386 -6.05 5.21 -22.16
C ASP A 386 -5.60 6.53 -22.81
N ALA A 387 -4.89 7.38 -22.08
CA ALA A 387 -4.22 8.55 -22.64
C ALA A 387 -3.00 8.16 -23.48
N LEU A 388 -2.25 7.12 -23.13
CA LEU A 388 -1.11 6.63 -23.92
C LEU A 388 -1.57 6.02 -25.26
N GLU A 389 -2.60 5.18 -25.24
CA GLU A 389 -3.18 4.63 -26.47
C GLU A 389 -3.73 5.72 -27.39
N THR A 390 -4.42 6.70 -26.80
CA THR A 390 -4.94 7.87 -27.51
C THR A 390 -3.79 8.67 -28.10
N GLU A 391 -2.75 8.93 -27.31
CA GLU A 391 -1.57 9.69 -27.73
C GLU A 391 -0.81 8.98 -28.84
N LEU A 392 -0.61 7.65 -28.77
CA LEU A 392 0.01 6.86 -29.83
C LEU A 392 -0.74 7.03 -31.17
N ARG A 393 -2.07 6.92 -31.16
CA ARG A 393 -2.90 7.07 -32.37
C ARG A 393 -2.87 8.51 -32.91
N VAL A 394 -2.93 9.51 -32.03
CA VAL A 394 -2.88 10.92 -32.43
C VAL A 394 -1.49 11.28 -32.99
N ALA A 395 -0.43 10.86 -32.30
CA ALA A 395 0.95 11.10 -32.71
C ALA A 395 1.29 10.42 -34.03
N ALA A 396 0.76 9.22 -34.27
CA ALA A 396 0.94 8.49 -35.52
C ALA A 396 0.39 9.25 -36.74
N ARG A 397 -0.59 10.14 -36.53
CA ARG A 397 -1.19 10.98 -37.57
C ARG A 397 -0.61 12.39 -37.63
N ALA A 398 0.24 12.78 -36.68
CA ALA A 398 0.87 14.09 -36.62
C ALA A 398 2.14 14.15 -37.49
N ALA A 399 1.97 14.13 -38.81
CA ALA A 399 3.10 14.14 -39.77
C ALA A 399 4.01 15.38 -39.73
N THR A 400 3.65 16.42 -38.96
CA THR A 400 4.46 17.62 -38.74
C THR A 400 5.23 17.57 -37.42
N ASP A 401 5.04 16.54 -36.60
CA ASP A 401 5.65 16.39 -35.27
C ASP A 401 6.09 14.94 -35.06
N PHE A 402 7.15 14.53 -35.77
CA PHE A 402 7.73 13.19 -35.69
C PHE A 402 8.18 12.84 -34.26
N THR A 403 8.74 13.81 -33.55
CA THR A 403 9.19 13.68 -32.16
C THR A 403 8.06 13.35 -31.17
N ARG A 404 6.80 13.66 -31.51
CA ARG A 404 5.65 13.24 -30.71
C ARG A 404 5.43 11.73 -30.76
N LEU A 405 5.54 11.12 -31.94
CA LEU A 405 5.37 9.67 -32.10
C LEU A 405 6.53 8.92 -31.44
N GLU A 406 7.76 9.42 -31.58
CA GLU A 406 8.94 8.84 -30.93
C GLU A 406 8.78 8.78 -29.41
N ARG A 407 8.34 9.88 -28.77
CA ARG A 407 8.08 9.93 -27.32
C ARG A 407 6.96 8.99 -26.89
N ALA A 408 5.90 8.88 -27.69
CA ALA A 408 4.79 7.97 -27.42
C ALA A 408 5.24 6.50 -27.50
N ILE A 409 6.05 6.15 -28.50
CA ILE A 409 6.66 4.82 -28.65
C ILE A 409 7.59 4.51 -27.48
N ALA A 410 8.45 5.45 -27.08
CA ALA A 410 9.34 5.28 -25.94
C ALA A 410 8.55 5.00 -24.64
N SER A 411 7.46 5.75 -24.43
CA SER A 411 6.56 5.53 -23.30
C SER A 411 5.89 4.16 -23.35
N ALA A 412 5.48 3.70 -24.53
CA ALA A 412 4.91 2.37 -24.72
C ALA A 412 5.89 1.24 -24.37
N PHE A 413 7.14 1.32 -24.86
CA PHE A 413 8.17 0.35 -24.51
C PHE A 413 8.49 0.36 -23.01
N SER A 414 8.49 1.54 -22.37
CA SER A 414 8.66 1.63 -20.92
C SER A 414 7.54 0.92 -20.15
N VAL A 415 6.28 1.11 -20.56
CA VAL A 415 5.12 0.39 -19.97
C VAL A 415 5.22 -1.13 -20.20
N LEU A 416 5.80 -1.56 -21.32
CA LEU A 416 6.08 -2.97 -21.61
C LEU A 416 7.26 -3.55 -20.80
N GLY A 417 7.89 -2.76 -19.94
CA GLY A 417 8.98 -3.19 -19.05
C GLY A 417 10.39 -3.09 -19.65
N PHE A 418 10.56 -2.35 -20.76
CA PHE A 418 11.87 -2.08 -21.34
C PHE A 418 12.55 -0.89 -20.67
N GLN A 419 13.89 -0.92 -20.59
CA GLN A 419 14.72 0.26 -20.37
C GLN A 419 14.87 1.01 -21.69
N VAL A 420 14.48 2.28 -21.73
CA VAL A 420 14.36 3.04 -22.98
C VAL A 420 15.28 4.24 -23.01
N GLU A 421 16.01 4.39 -24.11
CA GLU A 421 16.82 5.55 -24.46
C GLU A 421 16.21 6.20 -25.71
N HIS A 422 15.87 7.48 -25.63
CA HIS A 422 15.45 8.29 -26.79
C HIS A 422 16.69 8.90 -27.44
N LEU A 423 16.97 8.53 -28.69
CA LEU A 423 18.24 8.84 -29.38
C LEU A 423 18.11 9.98 -30.41
N GLY A 424 16.89 10.52 -30.60
CA GLY A 424 16.43 11.32 -31.75
C GLY A 424 17.40 12.32 -32.40
N GLY A 425 17.26 12.49 -33.72
CA GLY A 425 18.04 13.40 -34.57
C GLY A 425 18.15 12.91 -36.02
N GLN A 426 18.47 13.80 -36.98
CA GLN A 426 18.64 13.40 -38.38
C GLN A 426 19.74 12.32 -38.52
N GLY A 427 19.38 11.16 -39.06
CA GLY A 427 20.32 10.06 -39.35
C GLY A 427 20.60 9.12 -38.16
N ARG A 428 19.74 9.09 -37.13
CA ARG A 428 19.81 8.11 -36.02
C ARG A 428 18.48 7.39 -35.87
N THR A 429 18.48 6.26 -35.17
CA THR A 429 17.24 5.62 -34.71
C THR A 429 16.56 6.47 -33.65
N ASP A 430 15.24 6.40 -33.59
CA ASP A 430 14.49 7.28 -32.70
C ASP A 430 14.49 6.75 -31.26
N VAL A 431 14.29 5.44 -31.11
CA VAL A 431 14.14 4.79 -29.80
C VAL A 431 15.01 3.54 -29.73
N ARG A 432 15.75 3.39 -28.63
CA ARG A 432 16.45 2.15 -28.27
C ARG A 432 15.84 1.60 -26.99
N ALA A 433 15.34 0.38 -27.04
CA ALA A 433 14.66 -0.29 -25.94
C ALA A 433 15.37 -1.61 -25.58
N VAL A 434 15.74 -1.78 -24.32
CA VAL A 434 16.42 -2.97 -23.80
C VAL A 434 15.48 -3.72 -22.87
N ALA A 435 15.15 -4.97 -23.19
CA ALA A 435 14.39 -5.83 -22.30
C ALA A 435 15.32 -6.51 -21.28
N PRO A 436 15.16 -6.23 -19.97
CA PRO A 436 15.88 -6.96 -18.94
C PRO A 436 15.24 -8.35 -18.79
N LEU A 437 15.97 -9.41 -19.12
CA LEU A 437 15.61 -10.78 -18.76
C LEU A 437 16.53 -11.24 -17.62
N PRO A 438 16.09 -12.19 -16.77
CA PRO A 438 16.95 -12.71 -15.70
C PRO A 438 18.25 -13.33 -16.23
N GLY A 439 19.37 -13.03 -15.56
CA GLY A 439 20.72 -13.49 -15.95
C GLY A 439 21.45 -12.52 -16.88
N ALA A 440 22.37 -13.02 -17.71
CA ALA A 440 23.03 -12.25 -18.76
C ALA A 440 22.21 -12.20 -20.07
N ASP A 441 21.01 -12.82 -20.09
CA ASP A 441 20.12 -12.77 -21.24
C ASP A 441 19.43 -11.40 -21.28
N ARG A 442 19.49 -10.75 -22.44
CA ARG A 442 18.82 -9.49 -22.73
C ARG A 442 18.61 -9.42 -24.22
N PHE A 443 17.64 -8.62 -24.65
CA PHE A 443 17.57 -8.27 -26.07
C PHE A 443 17.32 -6.78 -26.24
N VAL A 444 17.89 -6.24 -27.31
CA VAL A 444 17.87 -4.83 -27.67
C VAL A 444 17.05 -4.66 -28.93
N VAL A 445 16.12 -3.71 -28.89
CA VAL A 445 15.26 -3.33 -30.01
C VAL A 445 15.51 -1.88 -30.33
N ILE A 446 15.72 -1.58 -31.61
CA ILE A 446 15.65 -0.22 -32.11
C ILE A 446 14.32 0.00 -32.82
N ALA A 447 13.66 1.11 -32.52
CA ALA A 447 12.40 1.50 -33.15
C ALA A 447 12.55 2.85 -33.87
N ASP A 448 11.98 2.91 -35.07
CA ASP A 448 11.88 4.12 -35.89
C ASP A 448 10.39 4.48 -36.08
N ALA A 449 10.07 5.74 -35.83
CA ALA A 449 8.74 6.31 -35.82
C ALA A 449 8.35 6.86 -37.21
N LYS A 450 7.32 6.27 -37.82
CA LYS A 450 6.78 6.69 -39.12
C LYS A 450 5.38 7.31 -38.97
N ALA A 451 5.34 8.63 -38.74
CA ALA A 451 4.09 9.39 -38.67
C ALA A 451 3.53 9.72 -40.08
N SER A 452 2.20 9.69 -40.25
CA SER A 452 1.52 10.01 -41.51
C SER A 452 0.13 10.62 -41.32
N ALA A 453 -0.08 11.83 -41.87
CA ALA A 453 -1.36 12.53 -41.83
C ALA A 453 -2.46 11.79 -42.62
N ARG A 454 -2.09 10.94 -43.57
CA ARG A 454 -3.04 10.14 -44.38
C ARG A 454 -3.35 8.78 -43.75
N GLY A 455 -2.74 8.47 -42.60
CA GLY A 455 -2.90 7.18 -41.92
C GLY A 455 -2.21 5.99 -42.62
N GLN A 456 -1.47 6.23 -43.70
CA GLN A 456 -0.65 5.24 -44.39
C GLN A 456 0.79 5.74 -44.45
N VAL A 457 1.72 4.92 -43.97
CA VAL A 457 3.16 5.23 -43.98
C VAL A 457 3.64 5.26 -45.43
N ALA A 458 4.30 6.35 -45.82
CA ALA A 458 4.91 6.47 -47.13
C ALA A 458 6.13 5.52 -47.25
N PRO A 459 6.47 5.04 -48.46
CA PRO A 459 7.67 4.24 -48.66
C PRO A 459 8.92 4.94 -48.11
N PHE A 460 9.76 4.20 -47.41
CA PHE A 460 10.98 4.69 -46.78
C PHE A 460 12.15 3.74 -47.05
N ASP A 461 13.38 4.20 -46.80
CA ASP A 461 14.56 3.36 -47.00
C ASP A 461 14.73 2.35 -45.85
N VAL A 462 14.40 1.09 -46.14
CA VAL A 462 14.55 -0.04 -45.23
C VAL A 462 16.01 -0.39 -44.99
N VAL A 463 16.90 -0.14 -45.95
CA VAL A 463 18.31 -0.54 -45.86
C VAL A 463 19.01 0.23 -44.75
N THR A 464 18.73 1.53 -44.65
CA THR A 464 19.22 2.39 -43.56
C THR A 464 18.83 1.86 -42.18
N LEU A 465 17.63 1.28 -41.99
CA LEU A 465 17.21 0.70 -40.71
C LEU A 465 18.01 -0.55 -40.33
N ARG A 466 18.35 -1.40 -41.32
CA ARG A 466 19.23 -2.54 -41.10
C ARG A 466 20.62 -2.06 -40.68
N GLU A 467 21.16 -1.03 -41.33
CA GLU A 467 22.46 -0.47 -40.97
C GLU A 467 22.45 0.09 -39.54
N HIS A 468 21.39 0.79 -39.13
CA HIS A 468 21.25 1.24 -37.75
C HIS A 468 21.19 0.09 -36.74
N LYS A 469 20.55 -1.05 -37.09
CA LYS A 469 20.51 -2.24 -36.24
C LYS A 469 21.91 -2.76 -35.95
N GLU A 470 22.74 -2.87 -37.00
CA GLU A 470 24.13 -3.31 -36.90
C GLU A 470 24.98 -2.32 -36.10
N GLN A 471 24.84 -1.02 -36.38
CA GLN A 471 25.57 0.04 -35.68
C GLN A 471 25.28 0.10 -34.18
N HIS A 472 24.03 -0.18 -33.78
CA HIS A 472 23.60 -0.13 -32.38
C HIS A 472 23.64 -1.49 -31.67
N GLY A 473 24.15 -2.54 -32.33
CA GLY A 473 24.23 -3.89 -31.78
C GLY A 473 22.87 -4.43 -31.33
N ALA A 474 21.80 -4.06 -32.05
CA ALA A 474 20.44 -4.42 -31.69
C ALA A 474 20.06 -5.81 -32.23
N ASP A 475 19.33 -6.59 -31.44
CA ASP A 475 18.83 -7.90 -31.84
C ASP A 475 17.70 -7.78 -32.87
N PHE A 476 16.86 -6.75 -32.72
CA PHE A 476 15.71 -6.49 -33.58
C PHE A 476 15.60 -5.01 -33.97
N VAL A 477 14.99 -4.77 -35.14
CA VAL A 477 14.66 -3.43 -35.63
C VAL A 477 13.23 -3.40 -36.12
N VAL A 478 12.48 -2.39 -35.68
CA VAL A 478 11.06 -2.23 -36.01
C VAL A 478 10.76 -0.80 -36.47
N ALA A 479 10.10 -0.66 -37.61
CA ALA A 479 9.45 0.58 -38.00
C ALA A 479 8.02 0.57 -37.45
N ILE A 480 7.62 1.65 -36.79
CA ILE A 480 6.32 1.77 -36.12
C ILE A 480 5.53 2.93 -36.71
N GLY A 481 4.32 2.66 -37.18
CA GLY A 481 3.46 3.67 -37.77
C GLY A 481 2.00 3.22 -37.83
N GLU A 482 1.11 4.08 -38.33
CA GLU A 482 -0.34 3.79 -38.34
C GLU A 482 -0.67 2.55 -39.19
N SER A 483 -0.21 2.50 -40.43
CA SER A 483 -0.47 1.40 -41.36
C SER A 483 0.58 1.33 -42.47
N PHE A 484 0.97 0.10 -42.86
CA PHE A 484 1.91 -0.16 -43.95
C PHE A 484 1.19 -0.91 -45.08
N THR A 485 1.09 -0.29 -46.25
CA THR A 485 0.31 -0.83 -47.39
C THR A 485 1.15 -1.04 -48.66
N ASP A 486 2.35 -0.45 -48.74
CA ASP A 486 3.22 -0.59 -49.92
C ASP A 486 3.88 -1.97 -49.97
N ARG A 487 3.45 -2.80 -50.93
CA ARG A 487 3.89 -4.20 -51.05
C ARG A 487 5.40 -4.34 -51.26
N LYS A 488 6.03 -3.44 -52.02
CA LYS A 488 7.47 -3.48 -52.29
C LYS A 488 8.26 -3.19 -51.02
N ASN A 489 7.82 -2.20 -50.24
CA ASN A 489 8.43 -1.84 -48.96
C ASN A 489 8.26 -2.95 -47.91
N ILE A 490 7.09 -3.61 -47.87
CA ILE A 490 6.84 -4.78 -46.99
C ILE A 490 7.73 -5.97 -47.37
N GLU A 491 7.82 -6.31 -48.66
CA GLU A 491 8.68 -7.40 -49.14
C GLU A 491 10.15 -7.10 -48.86
N ARG A 492 10.57 -5.84 -49.03
CA ARG A 492 11.93 -5.38 -48.70
C ARG A 492 12.20 -5.45 -47.20
N ALA A 493 11.28 -5.00 -46.35
CA ALA A 493 11.41 -5.12 -44.89
C ALA A 493 11.60 -6.58 -44.45
N ARG A 494 10.87 -7.51 -45.07
CA ARG A 494 11.07 -8.94 -44.85
C ARG A 494 12.47 -9.42 -45.27
N SER A 495 12.95 -9.06 -46.46
CA SER A 495 14.26 -9.52 -46.92
C SER A 495 15.44 -8.91 -46.15
N GLU A 496 15.27 -7.70 -45.63
CA GLU A 496 16.30 -6.97 -44.87
C GLU A 496 16.24 -7.24 -43.36
N GLY A 497 15.30 -8.07 -42.89
CA GLY A 497 15.20 -8.43 -41.47
C GLY A 497 14.62 -7.31 -40.59
N VAL A 498 13.78 -6.45 -41.16
CA VAL A 498 13.13 -5.31 -40.48
C VAL A 498 11.65 -5.63 -40.24
N GLY A 499 11.19 -5.43 -39.00
CA GLY A 499 9.79 -5.56 -38.64
C GLY A 499 8.99 -4.29 -38.93
N LEU A 500 7.76 -4.42 -39.40
CA LEU A 500 6.81 -3.33 -39.59
C LEU A 500 5.64 -3.55 -38.63
N LEU A 501 5.59 -2.74 -37.58
CA LEU A 501 4.64 -2.89 -36.47
C LEU A 501 3.62 -1.75 -36.52
N SER A 502 2.33 -2.07 -36.61
CA SER A 502 1.31 -1.02 -36.53
C SER A 502 1.17 -0.49 -35.10
N VAL A 503 0.76 0.76 -34.99
CA VAL A 503 0.37 1.37 -33.69
C VAL A 503 -0.74 0.57 -33.01
N GLU A 504 -1.65 -0.02 -33.78
CA GLU A 504 -2.71 -0.89 -33.25
C GLU A 504 -2.15 -2.15 -32.56
N VAL A 505 -1.16 -2.82 -33.17
CA VAL A 505 -0.52 -3.99 -32.57
C VAL A 505 0.28 -3.58 -31.32
N LEU A 506 0.95 -2.42 -31.34
CA LEU A 506 1.64 -1.89 -30.16
C LEU A 506 0.67 -1.57 -29.01
N CYS A 507 -0.45 -0.90 -29.28
CA CYS A 507 -1.51 -0.66 -28.28
C CYS A 507 -2.06 -1.99 -27.74
N THR A 508 -2.25 -2.98 -28.61
CA THR A 508 -2.66 -4.33 -28.19
C THR A 508 -1.65 -4.94 -27.23
N ALA A 509 -0.35 -4.85 -27.53
CA ALA A 509 0.70 -5.33 -26.63
C ALA A 509 0.67 -4.62 -25.28
N VAL A 510 0.55 -3.29 -25.26
CA VAL A 510 0.45 -2.50 -24.01
C VAL A 510 -0.73 -2.96 -23.16
N ARG A 511 -1.91 -3.13 -23.77
CA ARG A 511 -3.11 -3.60 -23.06
C ARG A 511 -2.94 -5.02 -22.50
N LEU A 512 -2.39 -5.93 -23.30
CA LEU A 512 -2.18 -7.32 -22.88
C LEU A 512 -1.13 -7.43 -21.76
N ALA A 513 -0.08 -6.61 -21.78
CA ALA A 513 0.93 -6.59 -20.72
C ALA A 513 0.33 -6.12 -19.39
N ARG A 514 -0.54 -5.10 -19.42
CA ARG A 514 -1.28 -4.62 -18.23
C ARG A 514 -2.21 -5.66 -17.63
N GLU A 515 -2.85 -6.46 -18.47
CA GLU A 515 -3.68 -7.59 -18.02
C GLU A 515 -2.84 -8.73 -17.42
N GLY A 516 -1.50 -8.69 -17.51
CA GLY A 516 -0.61 -9.73 -17.02
C GLY A 516 -0.66 -11.02 -17.82
N VAL A 517 -1.16 -10.98 -19.06
CA VAL A 517 -1.36 -12.18 -19.91
C VAL A 517 -0.23 -12.41 -20.93
N ILE A 518 0.72 -11.48 -21.01
CA ILE A 518 1.95 -11.61 -21.81
C ILE A 518 3.16 -11.15 -20.99
N GLY A 519 4.35 -11.60 -21.37
CA GLY A 519 5.62 -11.17 -20.79
C GLY A 519 6.72 -10.96 -21.82
N ALA A 520 7.96 -10.78 -21.35
CA ALA A 520 9.11 -10.47 -22.18
C ALA A 520 9.42 -11.53 -23.26
N ALA A 521 9.12 -12.81 -23.02
CA ALA A 521 9.26 -13.87 -24.01
C ALA A 521 8.26 -13.72 -25.17
N ASP A 522 7.01 -13.37 -24.88
CA ASP A 522 5.97 -13.14 -25.89
C ASP A 522 6.31 -11.88 -26.71
N LEU A 523 6.85 -10.85 -26.06
CA LEU A 523 7.33 -9.61 -26.70
C LEU A 523 8.57 -9.86 -27.57
N ARG A 524 9.52 -10.70 -27.13
CA ARG A 524 10.65 -11.17 -27.94
C ARG A 524 10.16 -11.88 -29.20
N SER A 525 9.18 -12.77 -29.08
CA SER A 525 8.58 -13.45 -30.21
C SER A 525 7.92 -12.48 -31.19
N LEU A 526 7.17 -11.48 -30.69
CA LEU A 526 6.54 -10.45 -31.52
C LEU A 526 7.58 -9.62 -32.29
N LEU A 527 8.59 -9.10 -31.58
CA LEU A 527 9.57 -8.15 -32.12
C LEU A 527 10.62 -8.81 -33.01
N SER A 528 10.73 -10.15 -32.97
CA SER A 528 11.55 -10.92 -33.92
C SER A 528 10.94 -11.05 -35.32
N GLY A 529 9.68 -10.65 -35.50
CA GLY A 529 9.00 -10.69 -36.79
C GLY A 529 9.60 -9.73 -37.82
N THR A 530 9.54 -10.11 -39.10
CA THR A 530 10.07 -9.32 -40.23
C THR A 530 8.99 -9.10 -41.29
N GLY A 531 9.07 -7.98 -42.01
CA GLY A 531 7.94 -7.51 -42.82
C GLY A 531 6.77 -7.10 -41.94
N LEU A 532 5.53 -7.26 -42.40
CA LEU A 532 4.35 -6.89 -41.62
C LEU A 532 4.17 -7.81 -40.39
N ILE A 533 4.13 -7.20 -39.20
CA ILE A 533 3.86 -7.86 -37.93
C ILE A 533 2.37 -7.66 -37.58
N ASP A 534 1.61 -8.75 -37.56
CA ASP A 534 0.15 -8.73 -37.37
C ASP A 534 -0.29 -8.92 -35.90
N GLY A 535 0.61 -9.34 -35.02
CA GLY A 535 0.32 -9.62 -33.61
C GLY A 535 -0.43 -10.93 -33.36
N THR A 536 -0.63 -11.79 -34.36
CA THR A 536 -1.41 -13.04 -34.21
C THR A 536 -0.82 -13.96 -33.13
N ALA A 537 0.50 -14.15 -33.14
CA ALA A 537 1.18 -14.97 -32.13
C ALA A 537 1.02 -14.40 -30.71
N LEU A 538 1.06 -13.08 -30.57
CA LEU A 538 0.84 -12.39 -29.29
C LEU A 538 -0.59 -12.60 -28.77
N GLN A 539 -1.59 -12.49 -29.65
CA GLN A 539 -2.98 -12.74 -29.29
C GLN A 539 -3.24 -14.21 -28.93
N GLN A 540 -2.61 -15.15 -29.63
CA GLN A 540 -2.70 -16.58 -29.30
C GLN A 540 -2.10 -16.88 -27.91
N ALA A 541 -0.92 -16.33 -27.61
CA ALA A 541 -0.29 -16.48 -26.31
C ALA A 541 -1.15 -15.90 -25.17
N ALA A 542 -1.70 -14.69 -25.38
CA ALA A 542 -2.62 -14.07 -24.44
C ALA A 542 -3.93 -14.87 -24.28
N GLY A 543 -4.48 -15.39 -25.37
CA GLY A 543 -5.67 -16.24 -25.36
C GLY A 543 -5.47 -17.52 -24.56
N ALA A 544 -4.30 -18.16 -24.71
CA ALA A 544 -3.92 -19.32 -23.92
C ALA A 544 -3.84 -18.99 -22.41
N ARG A 545 -3.18 -17.88 -22.02
CA ARG A 545 -3.14 -17.41 -20.62
C ARG A 545 -4.52 -17.09 -20.07
N ARG A 546 -5.35 -16.35 -20.81
CA ARG A 546 -6.74 -16.03 -20.40
C ARG A 546 -7.58 -17.27 -20.22
N ARG A 547 -7.40 -18.29 -21.08
CA ARG A 547 -8.08 -19.58 -20.91
C ARG A 547 -7.69 -20.23 -19.59
N THR A 548 -6.41 -20.24 -19.22
CA THR A 548 -5.98 -20.75 -17.91
C THR A 548 -6.66 -20.01 -16.76
N PHE A 549 -6.74 -18.68 -16.81
CA PHE A 549 -7.46 -17.89 -15.79
C PHE A 549 -8.97 -18.19 -15.74
N LYS A 550 -9.60 -18.44 -16.90
CA LYS A 550 -11.00 -18.88 -16.97
C LYS A 550 -11.19 -20.22 -16.26
N ILE A 551 -10.26 -21.16 -16.43
CA ILE A 551 -10.31 -22.48 -15.76
C ILE A 551 -10.21 -22.31 -14.24
N VAL A 552 -9.32 -21.46 -13.75
CA VAL A 552 -9.23 -21.13 -12.30
C VAL A 552 -10.58 -20.66 -11.77
N LYS A 553 -11.24 -19.74 -12.49
CA LYS A 553 -12.57 -19.25 -12.12
C LYS A 553 -13.62 -20.35 -12.11
N LEU A 554 -13.66 -21.21 -13.12
CA LEU A 554 -14.62 -22.31 -13.22
C LEU A 554 -14.46 -23.30 -12.07
N VAL A 555 -13.23 -23.75 -11.82
CA VAL A 555 -12.93 -24.69 -10.71
C VAL A 555 -13.31 -24.11 -9.36
N LEU A 556 -12.97 -22.84 -9.09
CA LEU A 556 -13.35 -22.17 -7.85
C LEU A 556 -14.87 -22.03 -7.71
N ALA A 557 -15.58 -21.68 -8.78
CA ALA A 557 -17.03 -21.56 -8.76
C ALA A 557 -17.71 -22.90 -8.48
N THR A 558 -17.22 -23.99 -9.09
CA THR A 558 -17.73 -25.34 -8.85
C THR A 558 -17.52 -25.76 -7.39
N LEU A 559 -16.30 -25.57 -6.84
CA LEU A 559 -16.01 -25.87 -5.43
C LEU A 559 -16.85 -25.01 -4.46
N ALA A 560 -17.06 -23.73 -4.77
CA ALA A 560 -17.85 -22.83 -3.95
C ALA A 560 -19.34 -23.19 -3.97
N ALA A 561 -19.88 -23.58 -5.13
CA ALA A 561 -21.26 -24.04 -5.24
C ALA A 561 -21.48 -25.33 -4.44
N GLU A 562 -20.56 -26.29 -4.54
CA GLU A 562 -20.61 -27.54 -3.77
C GLU A 562 -20.49 -27.29 -2.26
N ALA A 563 -19.64 -26.36 -1.83
CA ALA A 563 -19.46 -26.02 -0.41
C ALA A 563 -20.69 -25.36 0.23
N VAL A 564 -21.61 -24.79 -0.57
CA VAL A 564 -22.89 -24.24 -0.11
C VAL A 564 -23.98 -25.32 -0.06
N GLY A 565 -23.80 -26.43 -0.79
CA GLY A 565 -24.72 -27.56 -0.77
C GLY A 565 -24.63 -28.33 0.55
N ASP A 566 -25.78 -28.60 1.17
CA ASP A 566 -25.90 -29.38 2.41
C ASP A 566 -25.86 -30.89 2.12
N ASP A 567 -24.85 -31.35 1.38
CA ASP A 567 -24.67 -32.75 0.98
C ASP A 567 -23.88 -33.51 2.07
N GLU A 568 -24.58 -34.35 2.84
CA GLU A 568 -23.98 -35.18 3.90
C GLU A 568 -22.99 -36.25 3.38
N VAL A 569 -23.08 -36.62 2.10
CA VAL A 569 -22.26 -37.67 1.47
C VAL A 569 -20.94 -37.10 0.96
N THR A 570 -20.97 -35.96 0.25
CA THR A 570 -19.75 -35.33 -0.29
C THR A 570 -19.08 -34.41 0.72
N LYS A 571 -19.83 -33.87 1.70
CA LYS A 571 -19.34 -32.86 2.68
C LYS A 571 -18.63 -31.68 2.01
N GLY A 572 -19.10 -31.26 0.85
CA GLY A 572 -18.48 -30.17 0.08
C GLY A 572 -17.20 -30.55 -0.67
N SER A 573 -16.82 -31.84 -0.72
CA SER A 573 -15.57 -32.30 -1.34
C SER A 573 -15.77 -32.94 -2.71
N LEU A 574 -14.98 -32.50 -3.70
CA LEU A 574 -15.04 -32.99 -5.09
C LEU A 574 -13.73 -33.62 -5.52
N ALA A 575 -13.79 -34.75 -6.23
CA ALA A 575 -12.64 -35.27 -6.96
C ALA A 575 -12.41 -34.46 -8.25
N PRO A 576 -11.19 -34.42 -8.81
CA PRO A 576 -10.94 -33.81 -10.11
C PRO A 576 -11.84 -34.35 -11.23
N SER A 577 -12.20 -35.64 -11.17
CA SER A 577 -13.14 -36.28 -12.10
C SER A 577 -14.55 -35.72 -12.00
N ASP A 578 -15.00 -35.36 -10.80
CA ASP A 578 -16.35 -34.84 -10.56
C ASP A 578 -16.46 -33.41 -11.11
N ILE A 579 -15.43 -32.59 -10.87
CA ILE A 579 -15.30 -31.25 -11.46
C ILE A 579 -15.24 -31.34 -12.99
N TYR A 580 -14.52 -32.31 -13.53
CA TYR A 580 -14.50 -32.54 -14.99
C TYR A 580 -15.89 -32.90 -15.52
N ILE A 581 -16.61 -33.82 -14.87
CA ILE A 581 -17.96 -34.23 -15.29
C ILE A 581 -18.93 -33.05 -15.29
N GLU A 582 -18.83 -32.16 -14.31
CA GLU A 582 -19.67 -30.96 -14.20
C GLU A 582 -19.36 -29.95 -15.32
N LEU A 583 -18.07 -29.77 -15.64
CA LEU A 583 -17.63 -28.75 -16.59
C LEU A 583 -17.58 -29.23 -18.06
N ARG A 584 -17.61 -30.54 -18.33
CA ARG A 584 -17.36 -31.11 -19.69
C ARG A 584 -18.29 -30.63 -20.79
N ASN A 585 -19.48 -30.15 -20.44
CA ASN A 585 -20.48 -29.67 -21.40
C ASN A 585 -20.47 -28.15 -21.56
N GLN A 586 -19.57 -27.43 -20.88
CA GLN A 586 -19.46 -25.97 -20.96
C GLN A 586 -18.46 -25.55 -22.04
N ASP A 587 -18.67 -24.36 -22.60
CA ASP A 587 -17.75 -23.78 -23.58
C ASP A 587 -16.37 -23.52 -22.97
N GLY A 588 -15.35 -24.20 -23.52
CA GLY A 588 -13.99 -24.16 -23.02
C GLY A 588 -13.74 -25.07 -21.82
N ALA A 589 -14.45 -26.21 -21.76
CA ALA A 589 -14.26 -27.26 -20.76
C ALA A 589 -12.77 -27.54 -20.50
N PRO A 590 -12.35 -27.60 -19.22
CA PRO A 590 -10.98 -27.94 -18.87
C PRO A 590 -10.73 -29.44 -19.00
N SER A 591 -9.49 -29.79 -19.32
CA SER A 591 -9.02 -31.18 -19.18
C SER A 591 -8.80 -31.54 -17.72
N LEU A 592 -8.73 -32.84 -17.42
CA LEU A 592 -8.43 -33.33 -16.07
C LEU A 592 -7.09 -32.78 -15.55
N GLN A 593 -6.07 -32.74 -16.42
CA GLN A 593 -4.75 -32.21 -16.09
C GLN A 593 -4.79 -30.72 -15.72
N GLU A 594 -5.64 -29.94 -16.40
CA GLU A 594 -5.79 -28.51 -16.10
C GLU A 594 -6.51 -28.28 -14.78
N ILE A 595 -7.51 -29.11 -14.47
CA ILE A 595 -8.19 -29.11 -13.17
C ILE A 595 -7.19 -29.43 -12.06
N GLU A 596 -6.40 -30.50 -12.21
CA GLU A 596 -5.39 -30.90 -11.23
C GLU A 596 -4.33 -29.83 -11.00
N MET A 597 -3.85 -29.19 -12.07
CA MET A 597 -2.91 -28.06 -11.98
C MET A 597 -3.51 -26.89 -11.17
N VAL A 598 -4.76 -26.53 -11.44
CA VAL A 598 -5.45 -25.45 -10.72
C VAL A 598 -5.67 -25.81 -9.25
N LEU A 599 -6.11 -27.04 -8.96
CA LEU A 599 -6.30 -27.52 -7.59
C LEU A 599 -4.97 -27.53 -6.82
N GLY A 600 -3.88 -27.94 -7.45
CA GLY A 600 -2.53 -27.87 -6.87
C GLY A 600 -2.11 -26.44 -6.51
N LEU A 601 -2.39 -25.47 -7.39
CA LEU A 601 -2.15 -24.05 -7.10
C LEU A 601 -2.99 -23.56 -5.91
N LEU A 602 -4.28 -23.87 -5.89
CA LEU A 602 -5.20 -23.42 -4.85
C LEU A 602 -4.95 -24.09 -3.49
N ALA A 603 -4.41 -25.31 -3.50
CA ALA A 603 -3.99 -26.05 -2.32
C ALA A 603 -2.57 -25.71 -1.84
N SER A 604 -1.82 -24.92 -2.60
CA SER A 604 -0.50 -24.43 -2.18
C SER A 604 -0.57 -23.76 -0.81
N PRO A 605 0.38 -23.99 0.11
CA PRO A 605 0.39 -23.33 1.43
C PRO A 605 0.37 -21.79 1.37
N LEU A 606 0.80 -21.19 0.25
CA LEU A 606 0.79 -19.74 0.05
C LEU A 606 -0.61 -19.19 -0.27
N ILE A 607 -1.48 -20.01 -0.86
CA ILE A 607 -2.85 -19.64 -1.24
C ILE A 607 -3.85 -20.27 -0.26
N ALA A 608 -3.71 -21.57 0.03
CA ALA A 608 -4.40 -22.33 1.06
C ALA A 608 -5.92 -22.14 1.07
N THR A 609 -6.51 -22.10 -0.13
CA THR A 609 -7.96 -21.92 -0.33
C THR A 609 -8.68 -23.25 -0.33
N VAL A 610 -7.99 -24.29 -0.79
CA VAL A 610 -8.52 -25.65 -0.97
C VAL A 610 -7.65 -26.63 -0.21
N ALA A 611 -8.24 -27.64 0.42
CA ALA A 611 -7.50 -28.74 1.05
C ALA A 611 -7.76 -30.05 0.31
N GLY A 612 -6.69 -30.82 0.09
CA GLY A 612 -6.78 -32.20 -0.42
C GLY A 612 -7.10 -33.16 0.71
N VAL A 613 -8.18 -33.93 0.58
CA VAL A 613 -8.60 -34.98 1.52
C VAL A 613 -8.84 -36.26 0.72
N SER A 614 -7.94 -37.24 0.85
CA SER A 614 -8.06 -38.57 0.22
C SER A 614 -8.33 -38.53 -1.30
N GLY A 615 -7.67 -37.64 -2.04
CA GLY A 615 -7.83 -37.48 -3.49
C GLY A 615 -9.02 -36.61 -3.92
N LYS A 616 -9.79 -36.09 -2.96
CA LYS A 616 -10.81 -35.06 -3.16
C LYS A 616 -10.32 -33.71 -2.66
N TYR A 617 -11.01 -32.65 -3.05
CA TYR A 617 -10.68 -31.28 -2.72
C TYR A 617 -11.89 -30.57 -2.14
N VAL A 618 -11.70 -29.86 -1.04
CA VAL A 618 -12.74 -29.09 -0.35
C VAL A 618 -12.31 -27.64 -0.20
N LEU A 619 -13.26 -26.72 -0.34
CA LEU A 619 -13.03 -25.31 -0.05
C LEU A 619 -12.90 -25.13 1.47
N THR A 620 -11.79 -24.57 1.93
CA THR A 620 -11.52 -24.39 3.37
C THR A 620 -11.90 -23.02 3.89
N GLU A 621 -11.98 -22.04 2.99
CA GLU A 621 -12.23 -20.64 3.32
C GLU A 621 -13.03 -19.96 2.21
N HIS A 622 -13.65 -18.83 2.50
CA HIS A 622 -14.35 -18.04 1.49
C HIS A 622 -13.38 -17.51 0.42
N VAL A 623 -13.80 -17.48 -0.84
CA VAL A 623 -12.98 -17.12 -2.01
C VAL A 623 -12.35 -15.71 -1.89
N THR A 624 -12.95 -14.83 -1.09
CA THR A 624 -12.40 -13.49 -0.80
C THR A 624 -11.05 -13.56 -0.08
N ILE A 625 -10.81 -14.56 0.77
CA ILE A 625 -9.52 -14.72 1.46
C ILE A 625 -8.44 -15.18 0.47
N ALA A 626 -8.78 -16.08 -0.45
CA ALA A 626 -7.91 -16.48 -1.56
C ALA A 626 -7.43 -15.27 -2.36
N SER A 627 -8.38 -14.39 -2.71
CA SER A 627 -8.11 -13.15 -3.43
C SER A 627 -7.15 -12.25 -2.65
N ALA A 628 -7.39 -12.05 -1.35
CA ALA A 628 -6.52 -11.24 -0.50
C ALA A 628 -5.09 -11.80 -0.40
N ARG A 629 -4.93 -13.13 -0.29
CA ARG A 629 -3.61 -13.79 -0.28
C ARG A 629 -2.87 -13.64 -1.61
N MET A 630 -3.56 -13.85 -2.72
CA MET A 630 -2.98 -13.65 -4.06
C MET A 630 -2.56 -12.20 -4.29
N ALA A 631 -3.39 -11.23 -3.85
CA ALA A 631 -3.05 -9.81 -3.93
C ALA A 631 -1.82 -9.46 -3.08
N PHE A 632 -1.73 -10.02 -1.87
CA PHE A 632 -0.56 -9.84 -1.01
C PHE A 632 0.71 -10.45 -1.61
N LEU A 633 0.63 -11.67 -2.17
CA LEU A 633 1.75 -12.28 -2.89
C LEU A 633 2.20 -11.42 -4.08
N GLY A 634 1.25 -10.90 -4.86
CA GLY A 634 1.54 -9.97 -5.95
C GLY A 634 2.27 -8.71 -5.46
N ALA A 635 1.84 -8.14 -4.34
CA ALA A 635 2.49 -6.97 -3.73
C ALA A 635 3.91 -7.27 -3.24
N LEU A 636 4.16 -8.47 -2.68
CA LEU A 636 5.51 -8.90 -2.27
C LEU A 636 6.45 -9.04 -3.47
N VAL A 637 5.98 -9.65 -4.57
CA VAL A 637 6.76 -9.80 -5.80
C VAL A 637 7.07 -8.43 -6.41
N ALA A 638 6.11 -7.53 -6.45
CA ALA A 638 6.32 -6.16 -6.92
C ALA A 638 7.34 -5.40 -6.05
N GLY A 639 7.33 -5.63 -4.73
CA GLY A 639 8.31 -5.06 -3.81
C GLY A 639 9.74 -5.53 -4.07
N ALA A 640 9.93 -6.78 -4.48
CA ALA A 640 11.26 -7.32 -4.80
C ALA A 640 11.89 -6.65 -6.02
N ALA A 641 11.10 -6.28 -7.03
CA ALA A 641 11.57 -5.63 -8.27
C ALA A 641 12.18 -4.23 -8.04
N VAL A 642 11.84 -3.55 -6.94
CA VAL A 642 12.41 -2.24 -6.59
C VAL A 642 13.83 -2.36 -6.01
N THR A 643 14.16 -3.52 -5.43
CA THR A 643 15.46 -3.77 -4.78
C THR A 643 16.59 -4.10 -5.77
N GLU A 644 16.28 -4.62 -6.96
CA GLU A 644 17.31 -4.95 -7.98
C GLU A 644 17.72 -3.75 -8.86
N LEU A 645 17.05 -2.60 -8.71
CA LEU A 645 17.40 -1.33 -9.38
C LEU A 645 18.15 -0.36 -8.44
N SER A 646 18.66 -0.86 -7.30
CA SER A 646 19.43 -0.08 -6.30
C SER A 646 20.93 -0.18 -6.52
#